data_AF-A0A239CWN5-F1
#
_entry.id   AF-A0A239CWN5-F1
#
_cell.length_a   1.000
_cell.length_b   1.000
_cell.length_c   1.000
_cell.angle_alpha   90.00
_cell.angle_beta   90.00
_cell.angle_gamma   90.00
#
_symmetry.space_group_name_H-M   'P 1'
#
loop_
_entity.id
_entity.type
_entity.pdbx_description
1 polymer ?
#
loop_
_entity_poly.entity_id
_entity_poly.type
_entity_poly.pdbx_seq_one_letter_code
_entity_poly.pdbx_strand_id
1 'polypeptide(L)'
;MSIPVPAWRRLTAILTTALLTVGTLILSLPANAAQTIGFPTFSGPAIPAPPVSYTPGNMMQSIYNAESSGTDFWMDRLLARTGNDPAGTWLMSRGRAVFMKTHNPAVLGFGGQVAYWESINNNNAYTIAVTPGTFTEQVSQRRQVPSHWKSVHTSGSVTVTQTKFITDNNVAVTNLSITNGGSGSTTLQLRATSPYATSGSGSELTGQVNAYNNLTTIYPRLTGDGFAVSSGGLNRSVTIAAGATVTAKVVMGFVTNEIPASLTEYNAYAGYSGATAFATHVRAYNLWWAQNVPYIDVAEPAIKKNIYYRWWLMRFNNLDADIPGQTFQFPTSTEGVLGYNNAIALTQPMHIDDLKYLRNPVYSYGDWLSVGQTSKNGRFLDNPGDPENWSNSYTQYIAEAAWKSYQIHGGQPGIAANLARYAEQDVKGQLAYYDHDNNKLIEYDWGALTGNDADAVSFHWKPGNMDRAESAYQYSGALAAAQAYEAIGNTAKATEMRTLATQIQNAIVNVLWNPNRQLFEHRLKSTNEWVPWKEINNYYPFAVGAVPNTTTYKQALRLFDNPAEYPIFPFYTANQVDKAAAAAAGNPGSNNFSTINSTVQFRLYSSVLRNYPNSWMSANDYKKLLYWNTWAQYVGGNTAWPDANEFWADWNGSSVNYRSWIHHNILGSSNWTVIEDVAGLRPRSDAKVELSPINIGWTHFTVNNLRYRNADLTIVWDDPADGIVRYPGVPEGYSIYINGARAATVSTLVPFTWDPATGAVTTGGTVTYNTAVSGLQAPNQVAQSSPRMVDMLAKAGVDLTANLTNLAAGATATASTTASGSNLAGAIDGFPTNEPFWGGTSTGQDWYELNLGATRTLNEVRLYFKDSRPANATYRAPSAYDVQYYNGSAWVSVPGQAKTPAAPRANYNLVQFSAVSAQRIRVLTTGASGARTGLTEVKAYNRGGTQPPPTGSGNLATSATPSASFTSAWESVAAVNDGIQPSSSNDTANPRWGCWPQTGQQWADLTWSSAQTLNRAEVYFFDDEDGIDMPASWKLQYWNGTAYADVPGASTYGLAKNQFNNVTFTGVNTTRLRVLLTGNGTASVGLLEVRAYGT
;
A
#
# COMPACT_ATOMS: atom_id res chain seq x y z
N MET A 1 101.94 -0.44 11.31
CA MET A 1 103.07 -1.17 11.93
C MET A 1 102.48 -1.96 13.09
N SER A 2 102.44 -3.27 13.13
CA SER A 2 102.94 -4.28 12.20
C SER A 2 102.32 -5.60 12.68
N ILE A 3 101.59 -6.33 11.82
CA ILE A 3 102.08 -7.56 11.15
C ILE A 3 101.81 -8.81 12.06
N PRO A 4 101.51 -10.04 11.56
CA PRO A 4 100.76 -10.43 10.35
C PRO A 4 100.14 -11.89 10.39
N VAL A 5 99.39 -12.28 9.34
CA VAL A 5 99.58 -13.49 8.44
C VAL A 5 99.50 -14.93 9.05
N PRO A 6 99.11 -15.99 8.28
CA PRO A 6 98.11 -16.12 7.20
C PRO A 6 97.47 -17.55 7.02
N ALA A 7 96.65 -17.67 5.97
CA ALA A 7 96.56 -18.76 4.97
C ALA A 7 96.16 -20.22 5.29
N TRP A 8 95.07 -20.61 4.59
CA TRP A 8 94.92 -21.78 3.69
C TRP A 8 94.66 -23.21 4.23
N ARG A 9 93.47 -23.70 3.83
CA ARG A 9 93.10 -25.05 3.35
C ARG A 9 93.54 -26.29 4.19
N ARG A 10 92.56 -27.08 4.65
CA ARG A 10 92.07 -28.31 3.97
C ARG A 10 90.96 -29.00 4.79
N LEU A 11 90.02 -29.56 4.05
CA LEU A 11 88.94 -30.49 4.41
C LEU A 11 89.37 -31.58 5.42
N THR A 12 88.47 -32.03 6.31
CA THR A 12 87.67 -33.28 6.18
C THR A 12 86.87 -33.54 7.48
N ALA A 13 85.65 -34.08 7.33
CA ALA A 13 84.88 -34.89 8.29
C ALA A 13 84.18 -34.25 9.52
N ILE A 14 82.84 -34.25 9.42
CA ILE A 14 81.83 -34.46 10.47
C ILE A 14 81.64 -33.31 11.47
N LEU A 15 80.80 -32.33 11.08
CA LEU A 15 79.69 -31.73 11.86
C LEU A 15 79.19 -30.47 11.14
N THR A 16 78.40 -30.68 10.09
CA THR A 16 77.50 -29.68 9.49
C THR A 16 76.09 -30.02 10.03
N THR A 17 75.27 -29.13 10.59
CA THR A 17 75.08 -27.72 10.27
C THR A 17 74.40 -27.02 11.46
N ALA A 18 75.02 -25.98 12.01
CA ALA A 18 74.41 -25.02 12.93
C ALA A 18 74.50 -23.63 12.30
N LEU A 19 73.59 -23.33 11.38
CA LEU A 19 73.26 -21.99 10.88
C LEU A 19 72.04 -22.11 9.96
N LEU A 20 71.07 -21.20 10.12
CA LEU A 20 69.81 -21.06 9.39
C LEU A 20 68.71 -22.10 9.68
N THR A 21 68.14 -22.02 10.88
CA THR A 21 66.75 -22.41 11.16
C THR A 21 66.18 -21.54 12.29
N VAL A 22 66.00 -20.23 12.05
CA VAL A 22 64.85 -19.55 12.65
C VAL A 22 63.70 -19.90 11.72
N GLY A 23 63.08 -21.04 12.01
CA GLY A 23 61.87 -21.48 11.33
C GLY A 23 60.81 -20.43 11.51
N THR A 24 60.58 -19.63 10.47
CA THR A 24 59.25 -19.11 10.21
C THR A 24 58.35 -20.34 10.04
N LEU A 25 57.76 -20.79 11.13
CA LEU A 25 56.40 -21.31 11.10
C LEU A 25 55.55 -20.16 10.57
N ILE A 26 55.58 -19.97 9.24
CA ILE A 26 54.41 -19.49 8.53
C ILE A 26 53.40 -20.59 8.82
N LEU A 27 52.64 -20.41 9.89
CA LEU A 27 51.30 -20.98 9.95
C LEU A 27 50.67 -20.49 8.65
N SER A 28 50.61 -21.36 7.65
CA SER A 28 49.71 -21.19 6.53
C SER A 28 48.36 -20.94 7.17
N LEU A 29 47.92 -19.68 7.15
CA LEU A 29 46.53 -19.36 7.37
C LEU A 29 45.75 -20.33 6.46
N PRO A 30 44.81 -21.12 6.99
CA PRO A 30 44.03 -22.00 6.14
C PRO A 30 43.49 -21.16 4.99
N ALA A 31 43.72 -21.61 3.76
CA ALA A 31 43.23 -20.93 2.58
C ALA A 31 41.71 -20.78 2.72
N ASN A 32 41.24 -19.54 2.91
CA ASN A 32 39.82 -19.24 3.04
C ASN A 32 39.10 -19.66 1.76
N ALA A 33 37.99 -20.39 1.89
CA ALA A 33 37.24 -20.92 0.76
C ALA A 33 36.27 -19.87 0.20
N ALA A 34 36.80 -18.74 -0.30
CA ALA A 34 35.99 -17.62 -0.79
C ALA A 34 34.83 -18.07 -1.70
N GLN A 35 33.66 -17.42 -1.59
CA GLN A 35 32.50 -17.64 -2.45
C GLN A 35 32.94 -17.68 -3.94
N THR A 36 32.90 -18.88 -4.54
CA THR A 36 33.54 -19.15 -5.84
C THR A 36 32.72 -18.66 -7.03
N ILE A 37 31.42 -18.43 -6.85
CA ILE A 37 30.56 -17.88 -7.90
C ILE A 37 30.95 -16.43 -8.21
N GLY A 38 31.11 -16.13 -9.49
CA GLY A 38 31.37 -14.77 -9.99
C GLY A 38 30.11 -13.90 -9.98
N PHE A 39 30.20 -12.72 -10.59
CA PHE A 39 29.02 -11.91 -10.91
C PHE A 39 28.28 -12.49 -12.11
N PRO A 40 26.94 -12.39 -12.17
CA PRO A 40 26.19 -12.77 -13.36
C PRO A 40 26.42 -11.78 -14.51
N THR A 41 26.13 -12.23 -15.72
CA THR A 41 26.11 -11.37 -16.92
C THR A 41 24.67 -11.03 -17.30
N PHE A 42 24.40 -9.74 -17.51
CA PHE A 42 23.12 -9.25 -18.03
C PHE A 42 23.19 -9.03 -19.55
N SER A 43 22.07 -9.28 -20.23
CA SER A 43 21.90 -8.97 -21.65
C SER A 43 20.62 -8.14 -21.87
N GLY A 44 20.33 -7.75 -23.11
CA GLY A 44 19.11 -7.01 -23.47
C GLY A 44 19.37 -5.54 -23.83
N PRO A 45 18.31 -4.77 -24.06
CA PRO A 45 18.41 -3.40 -24.55
C PRO A 45 18.94 -2.45 -23.47
N ALA A 46 19.58 -1.36 -23.91
CA ALA A 46 19.93 -0.26 -23.03
C ALA A 46 18.67 0.34 -22.37
N ILE A 47 18.81 0.79 -21.13
CA ILE A 47 17.72 1.49 -20.43
C ILE A 47 17.50 2.87 -21.07
N PRO A 48 16.25 3.33 -21.25
CA PRO A 48 15.99 4.66 -21.76
C PRO A 48 16.50 5.73 -20.78
N ALA A 49 17.16 6.77 -21.31
CA ALA A 49 17.55 7.92 -20.51
C ALA A 49 16.31 8.69 -20.02
N PRO A 50 16.34 9.26 -18.80
CA PRO A 50 15.35 10.25 -18.39
C PRO A 50 15.33 11.45 -19.36
N PRO A 51 14.17 12.09 -19.59
CA PRO A 51 14.02 13.22 -20.52
C PRO A 51 14.58 14.56 -19.99
N VAL A 52 15.11 14.57 -18.77
CA VAL A 52 15.61 15.76 -18.07
C VAL A 52 16.95 15.48 -17.39
N SER A 53 17.75 16.53 -17.20
CA SER A 53 18.96 16.46 -16.38
C SER A 53 18.64 16.17 -14.91
N TYR A 54 19.61 15.59 -14.21
CA TYR A 54 19.45 15.25 -12.80
C TYR A 54 19.21 16.48 -11.92
N THR A 55 18.39 16.32 -10.88
CA THR A 55 18.19 17.29 -9.80
C THR A 55 18.08 16.56 -8.46
N PRO A 56 18.67 17.08 -7.37
CA PRO A 56 18.51 16.50 -6.03
C PRO A 56 17.11 16.76 -5.43
N GLY A 57 16.28 17.59 -6.07
CA GLY A 57 14.86 17.80 -5.74
C GLY A 57 13.98 16.62 -6.15
N ASN A 58 12.77 16.87 -6.67
CA ASN A 58 11.85 15.80 -7.07
C ASN A 58 12.11 15.35 -8.53
N MET A 59 13.00 14.36 -8.71
CA MET A 59 13.39 13.89 -10.04
C MET A 59 12.24 13.17 -10.78
N MET A 60 11.47 12.30 -10.11
CA MET A 60 10.36 11.59 -10.77
C MET A 60 9.27 12.54 -11.26
N GLN A 61 8.93 13.60 -10.50
CA GLN A 61 8.00 14.63 -10.96
C GLN A 61 8.55 15.43 -12.13
N SER A 62 9.86 15.72 -12.13
CA SER A 62 10.51 16.45 -13.23
C SER A 62 10.48 15.63 -14.52
N ILE A 63 10.71 14.32 -14.44
CA ILE A 63 10.57 13.37 -15.56
C ILE A 63 9.13 13.39 -16.08
N TYR A 64 8.13 13.24 -15.20
CA TYR A 64 6.72 13.26 -15.60
C TYR A 64 6.32 14.59 -16.26
N ASN A 65 6.67 15.72 -15.66
CA ASN A 65 6.29 17.04 -16.16
C ASN A 65 6.79 17.28 -17.58
N ALA A 66 8.04 16.87 -17.89
CA ALA A 66 8.64 17.00 -19.22
C ALA A 66 7.87 16.25 -20.32
N GLU A 67 7.09 15.23 -19.95
CA GLU A 67 6.38 14.34 -20.88
C GLU A 67 4.85 14.45 -20.77
N SER A 68 4.35 15.19 -19.77
CA SER A 68 2.94 15.27 -19.39
C SER A 68 2.01 15.82 -20.48
N SER A 69 2.55 16.55 -21.45
CA SER A 69 1.83 17.01 -22.63
C SER A 69 1.53 15.88 -23.63
N GLY A 70 2.29 14.78 -23.59
CA GLY A 70 2.18 13.63 -24.48
C GLY A 70 1.52 12.40 -23.84
N THR A 71 1.81 11.23 -24.41
CA THR A 71 1.31 9.91 -23.98
C THR A 71 2.39 8.82 -23.94
N ASP A 72 3.67 9.20 -24.09
CA ASP A 72 4.81 8.29 -24.06
C ASP A 72 5.73 8.67 -22.89
N PHE A 73 5.65 7.89 -21.82
CA PHE A 73 6.31 8.18 -20.55
C PHE A 73 7.54 7.31 -20.32
N TRP A 74 8.55 7.86 -19.66
CA TRP A 74 9.80 7.17 -19.35
C TRP A 74 9.59 5.84 -18.61
N MET A 75 8.69 5.79 -17.63
CA MET A 75 8.38 4.56 -16.88
C MET A 75 7.78 3.47 -17.78
N ASP A 76 6.89 3.84 -18.69
CA ASP A 76 6.32 2.90 -19.67
C ASP A 76 7.37 2.41 -20.66
N ARG A 77 8.28 3.28 -21.13
CA ARG A 77 9.40 2.87 -21.98
C ARG A 77 10.38 1.95 -21.26
N LEU A 78 10.69 2.24 -19.99
CA LEU A 78 11.63 1.47 -19.18
C LEU A 78 11.16 0.03 -18.98
N LEU A 79 9.84 -0.17 -18.79
CA LEU A 79 9.23 -1.47 -18.50
C LEU A 79 8.53 -2.09 -19.71
N ALA A 80 8.74 -1.55 -20.91
CA ALA A 80 8.10 -2.05 -22.13
C ALA A 80 8.49 -3.50 -22.46
N ARG A 81 7.51 -4.25 -22.98
CA ARG A 81 7.66 -5.61 -23.52
C ARG A 81 7.07 -5.65 -24.93
N THR A 82 7.77 -6.28 -25.86
CA THR A 82 7.39 -6.27 -27.29
C THR A 82 7.48 -7.65 -27.90
N GLY A 83 6.52 -8.05 -28.72
CA GLY A 83 6.58 -9.35 -29.39
C GLY A 83 6.12 -10.52 -28.52
N ASN A 84 6.70 -11.69 -28.78
CA ASN A 84 6.38 -12.92 -28.07
C ASN A 84 7.16 -13.00 -26.75
N ASP A 85 6.55 -12.49 -25.69
CA ASP A 85 7.12 -12.46 -24.36
C ASP A 85 7.30 -13.89 -23.77
N PRO A 86 8.54 -14.32 -23.45
CA PRO A 86 8.78 -15.65 -22.89
C PRO A 86 8.19 -15.85 -21.49
N ALA A 87 7.85 -14.77 -20.77
CA ALA A 87 7.17 -14.85 -19.47
C ALA A 87 5.67 -15.18 -19.62
N GLY A 88 5.12 -15.11 -20.83
CA GLY A 88 3.71 -15.36 -21.11
C GLY A 88 2.93 -14.11 -21.52
N THR A 89 1.62 -14.25 -21.64
CA THR A 89 0.74 -13.24 -22.25
C THR A 89 0.01 -12.37 -21.23
N TRP A 90 0.55 -12.19 -20.03
CA TRP A 90 -0.05 -11.41 -18.94
C TRP A 90 -0.37 -9.97 -19.37
N LEU A 91 -1.37 -9.35 -18.72
CA LEU A 91 -1.73 -7.96 -18.96
C LEU A 91 -1.24 -7.10 -17.79
N MET A 92 -0.27 -6.20 -18.03
CA MET A 92 0.27 -5.33 -16.98
C MET A 92 -0.70 -4.24 -16.51
N SER A 93 -1.53 -3.73 -17.41
CA SER A 93 -2.51 -2.68 -17.11
C SER A 93 -3.62 -3.23 -16.21
N ARG A 94 -3.81 -2.60 -15.05
CA ARG A 94 -4.84 -2.93 -14.07
C ARG A 94 -5.32 -1.69 -13.33
N GLY A 95 -6.51 -1.78 -12.74
CA GLY A 95 -7.03 -0.83 -11.76
C GLY A 95 -6.70 -1.23 -10.33
N ARG A 96 -7.22 -0.49 -9.37
CA ARG A 96 -6.99 -0.73 -7.93
C ARG A 96 -7.59 -2.04 -7.42
N ALA A 97 -8.62 -2.57 -8.06
CA ALA A 97 -9.22 -3.87 -7.76
C ALA A 97 -9.40 -4.79 -8.98
N VAL A 98 -9.47 -4.24 -10.21
CA VAL A 98 -9.69 -5.04 -11.42
C VAL A 98 -8.41 -5.29 -12.21
N PHE A 99 -8.17 -6.55 -12.55
CA PHE A 99 -7.06 -7.00 -13.39
C PHE A 99 -7.45 -8.25 -14.18
N MET A 100 -6.57 -8.71 -15.07
CA MET A 100 -6.76 -9.98 -15.78
C MET A 100 -5.93 -11.07 -15.09
N LYS A 101 -6.59 -12.01 -14.40
CA LYS A 101 -5.95 -13.17 -13.77
C LYS A 101 -5.23 -14.03 -14.80
N THR A 102 -5.88 -14.23 -15.94
CA THR A 102 -5.27 -14.73 -17.17
C THR A 102 -5.70 -13.82 -18.31
N HIS A 103 -4.86 -13.71 -19.34
CA HIS A 103 -5.11 -12.83 -20.46
C HIS A 103 -4.92 -13.57 -21.78
N ASN A 104 -5.96 -13.54 -22.63
CA ASN A 104 -5.92 -14.08 -23.98
C ASN A 104 -5.78 -12.92 -24.99
N PRO A 105 -4.57 -12.67 -25.54
CA PRO A 105 -4.32 -11.55 -26.43
C PRO A 105 -4.92 -11.72 -27.85
N ALA A 106 -5.30 -12.95 -28.22
CA ALA A 106 -5.97 -13.23 -29.50
C ALA A 106 -7.42 -12.74 -29.54
N VAL A 107 -8.01 -12.41 -28.38
CA VAL A 107 -9.39 -11.93 -28.28
C VAL A 107 -9.41 -10.40 -28.17
N LEU A 108 -10.06 -9.74 -29.14
CA LEU A 108 -10.34 -8.31 -29.09
C LEU A 108 -11.27 -7.99 -27.90
N GLY A 109 -11.01 -6.87 -27.22
CA GLY A 109 -11.54 -6.57 -25.89
C GLY A 109 -10.65 -7.12 -24.78
N PHE A 110 -11.27 -7.56 -23.69
CA PHE A 110 -10.60 -8.12 -22.50
C PHE A 110 -10.95 -9.61 -22.35
N GLY A 111 -10.33 -10.42 -23.20
CA GLY A 111 -10.41 -11.88 -23.13
C GLY A 111 -9.43 -12.51 -22.13
N GLY A 112 -9.82 -13.62 -21.52
CA GLY A 112 -9.15 -14.29 -20.40
C GLY A 112 -10.07 -14.38 -19.19
N GLN A 113 -9.49 -14.42 -18.00
CA GLN A 113 -10.24 -14.45 -16.73
C GLN A 113 -10.10 -13.08 -16.06
N VAL A 114 -11.18 -12.31 -16.02
CA VAL A 114 -11.17 -11.03 -15.29
C VAL A 114 -11.33 -11.26 -13.79
N ALA A 115 -10.55 -10.52 -13.02
CA ALA A 115 -10.59 -10.49 -11.58
C ALA A 115 -11.11 -9.15 -11.07
N TYR A 116 -11.90 -9.19 -10.00
CA TYR A 116 -12.10 -8.07 -9.08
C TYR A 116 -11.70 -8.60 -7.71
N TRP A 117 -10.56 -8.10 -7.20
CA TRP A 117 -9.79 -8.76 -6.13
C TRP A 117 -9.25 -10.15 -6.55
N GLU A 118 -10.12 -11.09 -6.93
CA GLU A 118 -9.82 -12.41 -7.50
C GLU A 118 -10.72 -12.66 -8.72
N SER A 119 -10.42 -13.67 -9.54
CA SER A 119 -11.23 -14.13 -10.67
C SER A 119 -12.71 -14.23 -10.27
N ILE A 120 -13.58 -13.49 -10.95
CA ILE A 120 -15.00 -13.40 -10.58
C ILE A 120 -15.64 -14.79 -10.70
N ASN A 121 -15.47 -15.43 -11.87
CA ASN A 121 -15.92 -16.80 -12.14
C ASN A 121 -15.24 -17.38 -13.40
N ASN A 122 -13.96 -17.06 -13.61
CA ASN A 122 -13.14 -17.53 -14.73
C ASN A 122 -13.66 -17.19 -16.14
N ASN A 123 -14.40 -16.08 -16.30
CA ASN A 123 -14.86 -15.59 -17.60
C ASN A 123 -14.16 -14.30 -18.05
N ASN A 124 -14.29 -14.00 -19.34
CA ASN A 124 -13.86 -12.72 -19.95
C ASN A 124 -14.56 -11.54 -19.27
N ALA A 125 -13.93 -10.35 -19.26
CA ALA A 125 -14.65 -9.12 -18.95
C ALA A 125 -15.67 -8.80 -20.05
N TYR A 126 -15.17 -8.65 -21.28
CA TYR A 126 -15.98 -8.53 -22.49
C TYR A 126 -15.13 -8.85 -23.73
N THR A 127 -15.79 -9.24 -24.82
CA THR A 127 -15.18 -9.51 -26.12
C THR A 127 -15.76 -8.57 -27.17
N ILE A 128 -15.01 -8.30 -28.25
CA ILE A 128 -15.47 -7.55 -29.42
C ILE A 128 -15.30 -8.41 -30.67
N ALA A 129 -16.40 -8.94 -31.21
CA ALA A 129 -16.40 -9.66 -32.48
C ALA A 129 -16.42 -8.67 -33.66
N VAL A 130 -15.66 -8.95 -34.70
CA VAL A 130 -15.62 -8.18 -35.96
C VAL A 130 -15.93 -9.15 -37.10
N THR A 131 -16.99 -8.89 -37.87
CA THR A 131 -17.45 -9.79 -38.94
C THR A 131 -17.80 -9.02 -40.22
N PRO A 132 -17.70 -9.63 -41.42
CA PRO A 132 -17.14 -10.96 -41.69
C PRO A 132 -15.61 -11.01 -41.53
N GLY A 133 -15.06 -12.21 -41.35
CA GLY A 133 -13.62 -12.45 -41.25
C GLY A 133 -13.18 -13.13 -39.96
N THR A 134 -11.94 -13.60 -39.95
CA THR A 134 -11.28 -14.18 -38.77
C THR A 134 -10.02 -13.38 -38.51
N PHE A 135 -10.01 -12.62 -37.43
CA PHE A 135 -8.92 -11.71 -37.10
C PHE A 135 -7.88 -12.42 -36.24
N THR A 136 -6.64 -12.44 -36.72
CA THR A 136 -5.51 -13.08 -36.05
C THR A 136 -4.48 -12.05 -35.59
N GLU A 137 -4.03 -12.15 -34.34
CA GLU A 137 -3.01 -11.27 -33.79
C GLU A 137 -1.66 -11.43 -34.52
N GLN A 138 -1.06 -10.30 -34.89
CA GLN A 138 0.30 -10.19 -35.36
C GLN A 138 1.24 -9.98 -34.17
N VAL A 139 1.65 -11.08 -33.52
CA VAL A 139 2.38 -11.07 -32.24
C VAL A 139 3.65 -10.21 -32.29
N SER A 140 4.37 -10.15 -33.43
CA SER A 140 5.56 -9.31 -33.60
C SER A 140 5.29 -7.80 -33.43
N GLN A 141 4.04 -7.36 -33.56
CA GLN A 141 3.62 -5.96 -33.39
C GLN A 141 2.98 -5.69 -32.03
N ARG A 142 2.94 -6.70 -31.15
CA ARG A 142 2.48 -6.53 -29.77
C ARG A 142 3.44 -5.65 -29.00
N ARG A 143 2.89 -4.69 -28.25
CA ARG A 143 3.62 -3.92 -27.25
C ARG A 143 2.75 -3.80 -26.01
N GLN A 144 3.30 -4.14 -24.85
CA GLN A 144 2.70 -3.86 -23.56
C GLN A 144 3.65 -3.05 -22.69
N VAL A 145 3.07 -2.17 -21.91
CA VAL A 145 3.72 -1.36 -20.89
C VAL A 145 2.81 -1.36 -19.65
N PRO A 146 3.31 -0.96 -18.46
CA PRO A 146 2.50 -0.87 -17.25
C PRO A 146 1.14 -0.19 -17.44
N SER A 147 1.07 0.93 -18.17
CA SER A 147 -0.19 1.65 -18.35
C SER A 147 -1.15 1.00 -19.35
N HIS A 148 -0.69 0.32 -20.41
CA HIS A 148 -1.57 -0.13 -21.49
C HIS A 148 -1.00 -1.27 -22.35
N TRP A 149 -1.89 -1.88 -23.12
CA TRP A 149 -1.60 -2.91 -24.12
C TRP A 149 -1.94 -2.44 -25.52
N LYS A 150 -1.08 -2.75 -26.49
CA LYS A 150 -1.31 -2.54 -27.92
C LYS A 150 -1.01 -3.81 -28.71
N SER A 151 -1.91 -4.18 -29.62
CA SER A 151 -1.75 -5.32 -30.53
C SER A 151 -2.43 -5.05 -31.87
N VAL A 152 -1.93 -5.70 -32.93
CA VAL A 152 -2.48 -5.59 -34.29
C VAL A 152 -3.08 -6.94 -34.69
N HIS A 153 -4.26 -6.92 -35.29
CA HIS A 153 -4.97 -8.10 -35.77
C HIS A 153 -5.34 -7.92 -37.23
N THR A 154 -5.25 -8.97 -38.05
CA THR A 154 -5.51 -8.89 -39.50
C THR A 154 -6.49 -9.95 -39.97
N SER A 155 -7.31 -9.61 -40.97
CA SER A 155 -8.19 -10.52 -41.71
C SER A 155 -8.32 -10.02 -43.14
N GLY A 156 -7.71 -10.72 -44.10
CA GLY A 156 -7.67 -10.27 -45.50
C GLY A 156 -7.00 -8.88 -45.61
N SER A 157 -7.68 -7.93 -46.25
CA SER A 157 -7.21 -6.55 -46.40
C SER A 157 -7.51 -5.64 -45.20
N VAL A 158 -8.19 -6.14 -44.17
CA VAL A 158 -8.58 -5.35 -43.00
C VAL A 158 -7.57 -5.56 -41.86
N THR A 159 -7.12 -4.45 -41.28
CA THR A 159 -6.27 -4.43 -40.08
C THR A 159 -7.00 -3.75 -38.93
N VAL A 160 -7.00 -4.38 -37.76
CA VAL A 160 -7.53 -3.83 -36.50
C VAL A 160 -6.35 -3.60 -35.55
N THR A 161 -6.05 -2.35 -35.25
CA THR A 161 -5.14 -2.01 -34.15
C THR A 161 -5.95 -1.79 -32.89
N GLN A 162 -5.68 -2.60 -31.87
CA GLN A 162 -6.28 -2.48 -30.54
C GLN A 162 -5.32 -1.76 -29.60
N THR A 163 -5.85 -0.82 -28.81
CA THR A 163 -5.20 -0.30 -27.60
C THR A 163 -6.16 -0.45 -26.44
N LYS A 164 -5.75 -1.10 -25.35
CA LYS A 164 -6.61 -1.33 -24.19
C LYS A 164 -5.89 -1.08 -22.87
N PHE A 165 -6.65 -0.67 -21.86
CA PHE A 165 -6.15 -0.33 -20.54
C PHE A 165 -7.27 -0.38 -19.50
N ILE A 166 -6.89 -0.50 -18.22
CA ILE A 166 -7.81 -0.45 -17.08
C ILE A 166 -7.43 0.77 -16.24
N THR A 167 -8.38 1.65 -15.98
CA THR A 167 -8.17 2.87 -15.18
C THR A 167 -8.03 2.56 -13.69
N ASP A 168 -7.60 3.54 -12.90
CA ASP A 168 -7.38 3.38 -11.47
C ASP A 168 -8.65 2.91 -10.73
N ASN A 169 -9.83 3.46 -11.04
CA ASN A 169 -11.11 3.06 -10.44
C ASN A 169 -11.87 2.03 -11.31
N ASN A 170 -11.13 1.08 -11.88
CA ASN A 170 -11.66 -0.18 -12.40
C ASN A 170 -12.55 -0.05 -13.66
N VAL A 171 -12.19 0.86 -14.58
CA VAL A 171 -12.84 0.99 -15.89
C VAL A 171 -11.95 0.38 -16.96
N ALA A 172 -12.41 -0.70 -17.59
CA ALA A 172 -11.73 -1.35 -18.70
C ALA A 172 -12.13 -0.70 -20.04
N VAL A 173 -11.15 -0.21 -20.80
CA VAL A 173 -11.37 0.53 -22.05
C VAL A 173 -10.62 -0.15 -23.18
N THR A 174 -11.30 -0.31 -24.33
CA THR A 174 -10.71 -0.81 -25.57
C THR A 174 -10.97 0.17 -26.69
N ASN A 175 -9.90 0.71 -27.28
CA ASN A 175 -9.91 1.49 -28.51
C ASN A 175 -9.52 0.59 -29.68
N LEU A 176 -10.28 0.67 -30.77
CA LEU A 176 -10.01 0.00 -32.04
C LEU A 176 -9.80 1.06 -33.13
N SER A 177 -8.74 0.88 -33.91
CA SER A 177 -8.51 1.58 -35.17
C SER A 177 -8.57 0.55 -36.30
N ILE A 178 -9.61 0.62 -37.13
CA ILE A 178 -9.92 -0.37 -38.16
C ILE A 178 -9.62 0.23 -39.53
N THR A 179 -8.59 -0.28 -40.20
CA THR A 179 -8.09 0.22 -41.48
C THR A 179 -8.40 -0.79 -42.58
N ASN A 180 -8.96 -0.31 -43.70
CA ASN A 180 -9.20 -1.13 -44.89
C ASN A 180 -8.10 -0.86 -45.94
N GLY A 181 -7.15 -1.78 -46.07
CA GLY A 181 -6.09 -1.73 -47.08
C GLY A 181 -6.49 -2.28 -48.45
N GLY A 182 -7.77 -2.62 -48.66
CA GLY A 182 -8.28 -3.14 -49.92
C GLY A 182 -8.58 -2.02 -50.93
N SER A 183 -8.94 -2.42 -52.15
CA SER A 183 -9.27 -1.49 -53.26
C SER A 183 -10.74 -1.03 -53.30
N GLY A 184 -11.61 -1.61 -52.46
CA GLY A 184 -13.04 -1.24 -52.37
C GLY A 184 -13.51 -1.08 -50.92
N SER A 185 -14.67 -0.44 -50.74
CA SER A 185 -15.29 -0.26 -49.42
C SER A 185 -15.68 -1.60 -48.80
N THR A 186 -15.48 -1.75 -47.49
CA THR A 186 -15.88 -2.93 -46.71
C THR A 186 -16.81 -2.53 -45.57
N THR A 187 -17.89 -3.28 -45.37
CA THR A 187 -18.79 -3.11 -44.21
C THR A 187 -18.54 -4.21 -43.19
N LEU A 188 -18.30 -3.83 -41.94
CA LEU A 188 -18.09 -4.73 -40.81
C LEU A 188 -19.19 -4.56 -39.77
N GLN A 189 -19.55 -5.65 -39.11
CA GLN A 189 -20.38 -5.65 -37.91
C GLN A 189 -19.49 -5.86 -36.70
N LEU A 190 -19.52 -4.89 -35.79
CA LEU A 190 -18.86 -4.94 -34.48
C LEU A 190 -19.91 -5.37 -33.45
N ARG A 191 -19.59 -6.39 -32.65
CA ARG A 191 -20.46 -6.82 -31.55
C ARG A 191 -19.65 -6.97 -30.26
N ALA A 192 -19.96 -6.15 -29.26
CA ALA A 192 -19.39 -6.26 -27.93
C ALA A 192 -20.34 -7.01 -26.98
N THR A 193 -19.82 -7.97 -26.23
CA THR A 193 -20.60 -8.80 -25.29
C THR A 193 -19.83 -9.02 -23.99
N SER A 194 -20.54 -8.93 -22.86
CA SER A 194 -20.02 -9.25 -21.53
C SER A 194 -20.92 -10.29 -20.86
N PRO A 195 -20.37 -11.28 -20.13
CA PRO A 195 -21.17 -12.17 -19.30
C PRO A 195 -21.76 -11.46 -18.07
N TYR A 196 -21.26 -10.28 -17.70
CA TYR A 196 -21.66 -9.58 -16.47
C TYR A 196 -22.55 -8.36 -16.70
N ALA A 197 -22.70 -7.90 -17.95
CA ALA A 197 -23.58 -6.80 -18.35
C ALA A 197 -24.40 -7.23 -19.56
N THR A 198 -25.62 -7.70 -19.32
CA THR A 198 -26.48 -8.34 -20.34
C THR A 198 -27.86 -7.71 -20.46
N SER A 199 -28.23 -6.79 -19.56
CA SER A 199 -29.55 -6.15 -19.50
C SER A 199 -29.44 -4.64 -19.74
N GLY A 200 -30.24 -4.08 -20.65
CA GLY A 200 -30.20 -2.66 -20.93
C GLY A 200 -30.97 -2.26 -22.19
N SER A 201 -30.87 -0.99 -22.56
CA SER A 201 -31.50 -0.43 -23.77
C SER A 201 -30.69 0.76 -24.28
N GLY A 202 -31.01 1.27 -25.47
CA GLY A 202 -30.28 2.39 -26.06
C GLY A 202 -28.82 2.01 -26.34
N SER A 203 -27.86 2.65 -25.67
CA SER A 203 -26.42 2.48 -25.87
C SER A 203 -25.69 1.81 -24.69
N GLU A 204 -26.42 1.30 -23.69
CA GLU A 204 -25.80 0.77 -22.46
C GLU A 204 -26.41 -0.55 -21.99
N LEU A 205 -25.54 -1.47 -21.58
CA LEU A 205 -25.86 -2.67 -20.83
C LEU A 205 -25.39 -2.53 -19.38
N THR A 206 -26.12 -3.16 -18.47
CA THR A 206 -25.86 -3.21 -17.04
C THR A 206 -26.01 -4.65 -16.55
N GLY A 207 -25.48 -4.91 -15.35
CA GLY A 207 -25.74 -6.15 -14.63
C GLY A 207 -25.28 -6.07 -13.18
N GLN A 208 -25.28 -7.22 -12.52
CA GLN A 208 -24.89 -7.37 -11.13
C GLN A 208 -24.23 -8.74 -10.96
N VAL A 209 -23.09 -8.77 -10.27
CA VAL A 209 -22.37 -10.01 -9.96
C VAL A 209 -21.66 -9.85 -8.62
N ASN A 210 -21.59 -10.91 -7.82
CA ASN A 210 -20.78 -10.90 -6.61
C ASN A 210 -19.32 -11.14 -6.96
N ALA A 211 -18.41 -10.43 -6.29
CA ALA A 211 -17.00 -10.80 -6.30
C ALA A 211 -16.82 -12.19 -5.67
N TYR A 212 -15.67 -12.82 -5.96
CA TYR A 212 -15.28 -14.10 -5.36
C TYR A 212 -15.46 -14.08 -3.83
N ASN A 213 -15.87 -15.21 -3.25
CA ASN A 213 -16.27 -15.36 -1.84
C ASN A 213 -17.39 -14.44 -1.34
N ASN A 214 -18.14 -13.79 -2.24
CA ASN A 214 -19.17 -12.81 -1.91
C ASN A 214 -18.65 -11.67 -1.01
N LEU A 215 -17.39 -11.26 -1.20
CA LEU A 215 -16.79 -10.19 -0.41
C LEU A 215 -17.47 -8.84 -0.67
N THR A 216 -17.90 -8.60 -1.90
CA THR A 216 -18.70 -7.43 -2.29
C THR A 216 -19.55 -7.72 -3.53
N THR A 217 -20.40 -6.78 -3.90
CA THR A 217 -21.24 -6.82 -5.11
C THR A 217 -20.75 -5.78 -6.10
N ILE A 218 -20.56 -6.21 -7.34
CA ILE A 218 -20.16 -5.39 -8.48
C ILE A 218 -21.42 -5.14 -9.32
N TYR A 219 -21.55 -3.94 -9.86
CA TYR A 219 -22.62 -3.49 -10.75
C TYR A 219 -22.05 -3.12 -12.13
N PRO A 220 -21.68 -4.11 -12.97
CA PRO A 220 -21.02 -3.80 -14.23
C PRO A 220 -21.88 -2.99 -15.18
N ARG A 221 -21.26 -2.04 -15.88
CA ARG A 221 -21.88 -1.24 -16.95
C ARG A 221 -21.01 -1.30 -18.20
N LEU A 222 -21.61 -1.48 -19.38
CA LEU A 222 -20.92 -1.63 -20.66
C LEU A 222 -21.56 -0.73 -21.70
N THR A 223 -20.75 0.10 -22.36
CA THR A 223 -21.18 0.99 -23.45
C THR A 223 -20.11 1.07 -24.54
N GLY A 224 -20.46 1.66 -25.70
CA GLY A 224 -19.51 1.91 -26.77
C GLY A 224 -19.98 2.98 -27.76
N ASP A 225 -19.03 3.70 -28.35
CA ASP A 225 -19.32 4.84 -29.23
C ASP A 225 -20.09 4.38 -30.47
N GLY A 226 -21.32 4.87 -30.65
CA GLY A 226 -22.18 4.52 -31.78
C GLY A 226 -22.70 3.07 -31.75
N PHE A 227 -22.56 2.36 -30.63
CA PHE A 227 -23.16 1.04 -30.44
C PHE A 227 -24.59 1.15 -29.91
N ALA A 228 -25.45 0.21 -30.29
CA ALA A 228 -26.80 0.06 -29.79
C ALA A 228 -27.01 -1.32 -29.17
N VAL A 229 -27.80 -1.38 -28.10
CA VAL A 229 -28.18 -2.61 -27.42
C VAL A 229 -29.05 -3.46 -28.35
N SER A 230 -28.67 -4.72 -28.53
CA SER A 230 -29.41 -5.73 -29.27
C SER A 230 -29.08 -7.12 -28.74
N SER A 231 -30.11 -7.84 -28.30
CA SER A 231 -30.02 -9.24 -27.84
C SER A 231 -28.91 -9.46 -26.80
N GLY A 232 -28.91 -8.66 -25.72
CA GLY A 232 -27.93 -8.76 -24.63
C GLY A 232 -26.48 -8.42 -25.01
N GLY A 233 -26.25 -7.77 -26.16
CA GLY A 233 -24.95 -7.28 -26.60
C GLY A 233 -25.06 -5.89 -27.22
N LEU A 234 -23.93 -5.24 -27.45
CA LEU A 234 -23.82 -3.96 -28.12
C LEU A 234 -23.42 -4.19 -29.59
N ASN A 235 -24.19 -3.69 -30.54
CA ASN A 235 -23.94 -3.82 -31.98
C ASN A 235 -23.65 -2.47 -32.63
N ARG A 236 -22.71 -2.46 -33.59
CA ARG A 236 -22.43 -1.30 -34.45
C ARG A 236 -22.04 -1.78 -35.85
N SER A 237 -22.69 -1.24 -36.87
CA SER A 237 -22.26 -1.42 -38.27
C SER A 237 -21.33 -0.29 -38.68
N VAL A 238 -20.21 -0.61 -39.34
CA VAL A 238 -19.25 0.38 -39.85
C VAL A 238 -18.89 0.08 -41.31
N THR A 239 -18.99 1.08 -42.17
CA THR A 239 -18.51 1.01 -43.57
C THR A 239 -17.21 1.80 -43.69
N ILE A 240 -16.17 1.16 -44.23
CA ILE A 240 -14.81 1.67 -44.29
C ILE A 240 -14.38 1.71 -45.75
N ALA A 241 -14.20 2.91 -46.30
CA ALA A 241 -13.71 3.10 -47.66
C ALA A 241 -12.30 2.53 -47.87
N ALA A 242 -11.92 2.28 -49.12
CA ALA A 242 -10.55 1.87 -49.47
C ALA A 242 -9.52 2.88 -48.95
N GLY A 243 -8.50 2.41 -48.24
CA GLY A 243 -7.47 3.24 -47.59
C GLY A 243 -7.92 4.00 -46.34
N ALA A 244 -9.21 3.96 -45.98
CA ALA A 244 -9.73 4.70 -44.84
C ALA A 244 -9.56 3.94 -43.52
N THR A 245 -9.64 4.69 -42.41
CA THR A 245 -9.63 4.16 -41.05
C THR A 245 -10.86 4.66 -40.29
N VAL A 246 -11.55 3.76 -39.59
CA VAL A 246 -12.64 4.07 -38.67
C VAL A 246 -12.25 3.66 -37.26
N THR A 247 -12.61 4.47 -36.27
CA THR A 247 -12.37 4.17 -34.85
C THR A 247 -13.64 3.71 -34.12
N ALA A 248 -13.44 2.86 -33.13
CA ALA A 248 -14.47 2.43 -32.19
C ALA A 248 -13.88 2.33 -30.78
N LYS A 249 -14.69 2.64 -29.76
CA LYS A 249 -14.32 2.51 -28.35
C LYS A 249 -15.41 1.76 -27.61
N VAL A 250 -15.02 0.84 -26.74
CA VAL A 250 -15.89 0.11 -25.81
C VAL A 250 -15.36 0.31 -24.39
N VAL A 251 -16.25 0.60 -23.46
CA VAL A 251 -15.95 0.95 -22.07
C VAL A 251 -16.79 0.08 -21.13
N MET A 252 -16.14 -0.59 -20.19
CA MET A 252 -16.79 -1.37 -19.13
C MET A 252 -16.37 -0.88 -17.76
N GLY A 253 -17.31 -0.42 -16.93
CA GLY A 253 -17.06 -0.07 -15.54
C GLY A 253 -17.41 -1.23 -14.61
N PHE A 254 -16.50 -1.59 -13.70
CA PHE A 254 -16.76 -2.54 -12.61
C PHE A 254 -17.14 -1.75 -11.35
N VAL A 255 -18.37 -1.24 -11.34
CA VAL A 255 -18.84 -0.28 -10.32
C VAL A 255 -19.11 -0.97 -9.00
N THR A 256 -18.68 -0.36 -7.89
CA THR A 256 -19.03 -0.78 -6.52
C THR A 256 -19.47 0.41 -5.69
N ASN A 257 -20.25 0.17 -4.63
CA ASN A 257 -20.79 1.23 -3.77
C ASN A 257 -19.72 1.84 -2.87
N GLU A 258 -18.77 1.02 -2.44
CA GLU A 258 -17.62 1.40 -1.61
C GLU A 258 -16.56 2.22 -2.35
N ILE A 259 -16.53 2.15 -3.70
CA ILE A 259 -15.69 3.02 -4.54
C ILE A 259 -16.61 3.87 -5.43
N PRO A 260 -17.23 4.96 -4.93
CA PRO A 260 -18.09 5.83 -5.75
C PRO A 260 -17.38 6.38 -7.00
N ALA A 261 -16.06 6.58 -6.92
CA ALA A 261 -15.23 7.02 -8.04
C ALA A 261 -15.26 6.06 -9.23
N SER A 262 -15.58 4.77 -9.04
CA SER A 262 -15.73 3.80 -10.15
C SER A 262 -16.88 4.16 -11.09
N LEU A 263 -18.00 4.67 -10.55
CA LEU A 263 -19.13 5.14 -11.34
C LEU A 263 -18.82 6.47 -12.05
N THR A 264 -18.24 7.41 -11.31
CA THR A 264 -17.85 8.72 -11.86
C THR A 264 -16.83 8.56 -12.98
N GLU A 265 -15.80 7.73 -12.78
CA GLU A 265 -14.79 7.44 -13.80
C GLU A 265 -15.41 6.70 -15.00
N TYR A 266 -16.30 5.72 -14.78
CA TYR A 266 -17.02 5.07 -15.87
C TYR A 266 -17.77 6.08 -16.75
N ASN A 267 -18.55 6.97 -16.14
CA ASN A 267 -19.34 7.98 -16.86
C ASN A 267 -18.42 8.93 -17.67
N ALA A 268 -17.29 9.35 -17.09
CA ALA A 268 -16.32 10.19 -17.78
C ALA A 268 -15.70 9.48 -19.00
N TYR A 269 -15.20 8.26 -18.81
CA TYR A 269 -14.58 7.48 -19.90
C TYR A 269 -15.58 7.02 -20.96
N ALA A 270 -16.85 6.81 -20.60
CA ALA A 270 -17.93 6.61 -21.55
C ALA A 270 -18.11 7.84 -22.46
N GLY A 271 -18.07 9.06 -21.90
CA GLY A 271 -18.23 10.32 -22.64
C GLY A 271 -17.00 10.78 -23.45
N TYR A 272 -15.79 10.35 -23.10
CA TYR A 272 -14.56 10.79 -23.78
C TYR A 272 -14.41 10.25 -25.21
N SER A 273 -13.70 10.96 -26.09
CA SER A 273 -13.20 10.31 -27.31
C SER A 273 -12.17 9.20 -26.95
N GLY A 274 -11.95 8.22 -27.83
CA GLY A 274 -10.91 7.20 -27.60
C GLY A 274 -9.51 7.78 -27.35
N ALA A 275 -9.15 8.86 -28.05
CA ALA A 275 -7.87 9.56 -27.85
C ALA A 275 -7.80 10.27 -26.49
N THR A 276 -8.87 10.96 -26.09
CA THR A 276 -8.98 11.62 -24.78
C THR A 276 -8.93 10.60 -23.64
N ALA A 277 -9.66 9.49 -23.77
CA ALA A 277 -9.65 8.40 -22.80
C ALA A 277 -8.23 7.84 -22.62
N PHE A 278 -7.54 7.52 -23.73
CA PHE A 278 -6.17 7.01 -23.68
C PHE A 278 -5.20 8.01 -23.03
N ALA A 279 -5.20 9.27 -23.47
CA ALA A 279 -4.31 10.30 -22.95
C ALA A 279 -4.54 10.58 -21.46
N THR A 280 -5.80 10.62 -21.03
CA THR A 280 -6.18 10.82 -19.61
C THR A 280 -5.64 9.67 -18.76
N HIS A 281 -5.87 8.43 -19.18
CA HIS A 281 -5.41 7.24 -18.46
C HIS A 281 -3.89 7.18 -18.34
N VAL A 282 -3.15 7.28 -19.45
CA VAL A 282 -1.69 7.11 -19.41
C VAL A 282 -1.00 8.21 -18.61
N ARG A 283 -1.54 9.44 -18.63
CA ARG A 283 -1.08 10.54 -17.75
C ARG A 283 -1.35 10.22 -16.28
N ALA A 284 -2.58 9.85 -15.92
CA ALA A 284 -2.93 9.52 -14.54
C ALA A 284 -2.11 8.32 -14.00
N TYR A 285 -1.96 7.27 -14.81
CA TYR A 285 -1.20 6.08 -14.45
C TYR A 285 0.29 6.41 -14.18
N ASN A 286 0.90 7.28 -15.01
CA ASN A 286 2.30 7.67 -14.85
C ASN A 286 2.53 8.76 -13.81
N LEU A 287 1.55 9.62 -13.55
CA LEU A 287 1.59 10.59 -12.45
C LEU A 287 1.72 9.88 -11.10
N TRP A 288 1.10 8.70 -10.96
CA TRP A 288 1.27 7.88 -9.75
C TRP A 288 2.74 7.57 -9.45
N TRP A 289 3.55 7.26 -10.46
CA TRP A 289 4.99 7.02 -10.26
C TRP A 289 5.70 8.27 -9.75
N ALA A 290 5.39 9.43 -10.33
CA ALA A 290 5.94 10.72 -9.89
C ALA A 290 5.58 11.09 -8.46
N GLN A 291 4.36 10.74 -8.04
CA GLN A 291 3.86 11.06 -6.70
C GLN A 291 4.33 10.08 -5.63
N ASN A 292 4.60 8.82 -5.98
CA ASN A 292 4.79 7.74 -5.00
C ASN A 292 6.17 7.10 -5.02
N VAL A 293 6.87 7.04 -6.14
CA VAL A 293 8.14 6.30 -6.24
C VAL A 293 9.34 7.24 -6.07
N PRO A 294 10.34 6.91 -5.23
CA PRO A 294 11.60 7.63 -5.23
C PRO A 294 12.38 7.35 -6.53
N TYR A 295 13.06 8.35 -7.07
CA TYR A 295 13.97 8.12 -8.20
C TYR A 295 15.23 7.45 -7.67
N ILE A 296 15.59 6.30 -8.24
CA ILE A 296 16.82 5.59 -7.89
C ILE A 296 17.68 5.42 -9.14
N ASP A 297 18.94 5.80 -9.01
CA ASP A 297 19.97 5.60 -10.02
C ASP A 297 21.21 4.98 -9.36
N VAL A 298 21.80 4.01 -10.05
CA VAL A 298 22.87 3.15 -9.54
C VAL A 298 23.81 2.77 -10.68
N ALA A 299 25.03 2.36 -10.34
CA ALA A 299 26.07 2.06 -11.31
C ALA A 299 25.78 0.89 -12.27
N GLU A 300 24.88 -0.04 -11.92
CA GLU A 300 24.51 -1.20 -12.75
C GLU A 300 23.14 -0.99 -13.41
N PRO A 301 23.07 -0.76 -14.74
CA PRO A 301 21.81 -0.50 -15.44
C PRO A 301 20.76 -1.62 -15.30
N ALA A 302 21.17 -2.88 -15.23
CA ALA A 302 20.24 -3.99 -15.06
C ALA A 302 19.54 -3.96 -13.69
N ILE A 303 20.28 -3.58 -12.64
CA ILE A 303 19.75 -3.37 -11.29
C ILE A 303 18.87 -2.12 -11.27
N LYS A 304 19.28 -1.02 -11.91
CA LYS A 304 18.44 0.17 -12.06
C LYS A 304 17.07 -0.19 -12.65
N LYS A 305 17.02 -0.90 -13.78
CA LYS A 305 15.76 -1.35 -14.37
C LYS A 305 14.97 -2.26 -13.42
N ASN A 306 15.63 -3.18 -12.73
CA ASN A 306 14.95 -4.11 -11.82
C ASN A 306 14.29 -3.38 -10.63
N ILE A 307 14.90 -2.32 -10.11
CA ILE A 307 14.30 -1.51 -9.04
C ILE A 307 12.92 -0.98 -9.46
N TYR A 308 12.80 -0.44 -10.67
CA TYR A 308 11.51 0.04 -11.20
C TYR A 308 10.55 -1.11 -11.57
N TYR A 309 11.07 -2.24 -12.04
CA TYR A 309 10.25 -3.44 -12.22
C TYR A 309 9.66 -3.91 -10.88
N ARG A 310 10.43 -3.88 -9.80
CA ARG A 310 9.96 -4.21 -8.45
C ARG A 310 8.98 -3.20 -7.89
N TRP A 311 9.14 -1.90 -8.15
CA TRP A 311 8.10 -0.92 -7.82
C TRP A 311 6.81 -1.19 -8.59
N TRP A 312 6.92 -1.61 -9.85
CA TRP A 312 5.76 -2.09 -10.59
C TRP A 312 5.16 -3.35 -9.99
N LEU A 313 5.97 -4.34 -9.58
CA LEU A 313 5.47 -5.54 -8.90
C LEU A 313 4.69 -5.19 -7.63
N MET A 314 5.22 -4.29 -6.81
CA MET A 314 4.58 -3.84 -5.57
C MET A 314 3.25 -3.12 -5.84
N ARG A 315 3.18 -2.29 -6.89
CA ARG A 315 1.91 -1.66 -7.30
C ARG A 315 0.93 -2.66 -7.93
N PHE A 316 1.44 -3.57 -8.75
CA PHE A 316 0.64 -4.54 -9.49
C PHE A 316 0.03 -5.59 -8.57
N ASN A 317 0.75 -5.98 -7.53
CA ASN A 317 0.33 -6.91 -6.50
C ASN A 317 -0.23 -6.20 -5.25
N ASN A 318 -0.80 -5.00 -5.41
CA ASN A 318 -1.52 -4.30 -4.35
C ASN A 318 -3.01 -4.29 -4.66
N LEU A 319 -3.80 -4.67 -3.66
CA LEU A 319 -5.25 -4.59 -3.69
C LEU A 319 -5.71 -3.35 -2.91
N ASP A 320 -6.47 -2.48 -3.56
CA ASP A 320 -7.13 -1.36 -2.90
C ASP A 320 -8.62 -1.34 -3.30
N ALA A 321 -9.39 -2.28 -2.76
CA ALA A 321 -10.80 -2.50 -3.10
C ALA A 321 -11.81 -1.82 -2.15
N ASP A 322 -11.34 -1.31 -1.02
CA ASP A 322 -12.15 -0.68 0.04
C ASP A 322 -13.38 -1.49 0.51
N ILE A 323 -13.25 -2.83 0.54
CA ILE A 323 -14.38 -3.72 0.83
C ILE A 323 -14.88 -3.47 2.26
N PRO A 324 -16.18 -3.14 2.47
CA PRO A 324 -16.70 -2.89 3.80
C PRO A 324 -16.60 -4.11 4.72
N GLY A 325 -16.19 -3.88 5.97
CA GLY A 325 -15.89 -4.94 6.95
C GLY A 325 -14.42 -4.87 7.36
N GLN A 326 -13.90 -5.95 7.95
CA GLN A 326 -12.47 -6.02 8.34
C GLN A 326 -11.57 -6.56 7.22
N THR A 327 -12.13 -7.32 6.27
CA THR A 327 -11.42 -7.91 5.12
C THR A 327 -11.27 -6.89 3.99
N PHE A 328 -10.04 -6.61 3.56
CA PHE A 328 -9.68 -5.75 2.41
C PHE A 328 -10.30 -4.34 2.37
N GLN A 329 -10.58 -3.75 3.53
CA GLN A 329 -10.96 -2.34 3.68
C GLN A 329 -9.77 -1.37 3.56
N PHE A 330 -8.54 -1.88 3.48
CA PHE A 330 -7.31 -1.09 3.35
C PHE A 330 -6.57 -1.48 2.07
N PRO A 331 -5.70 -0.60 1.52
CA PRO A 331 -4.69 -1.03 0.56
C PRO A 331 -3.89 -2.17 1.18
N THR A 332 -3.75 -3.29 0.51
CA THR A 332 -3.05 -4.46 1.04
C THR A 332 -2.26 -5.13 -0.07
N SER A 333 -0.97 -5.37 0.14
CA SER A 333 -0.17 -6.20 -0.75
C SER A 333 -0.67 -7.64 -0.72
N THR A 334 -0.72 -8.27 -1.89
CA THR A 334 -1.17 -9.66 -2.07
C THR A 334 -0.06 -10.46 -2.72
N GLU A 335 0.24 -11.63 -2.19
CA GLU A 335 1.27 -12.50 -2.71
C GLU A 335 0.81 -13.13 -4.03
N GLY A 336 1.22 -12.52 -5.14
CA GLY A 336 1.02 -13.04 -6.48
C GLY A 336 -0.43 -12.96 -6.93
N VAL A 337 -0.87 -11.79 -7.41
CA VAL A 337 -2.24 -11.61 -7.94
C VAL A 337 -2.57 -12.55 -9.10
N LEU A 338 -1.57 -13.01 -9.84
CA LEU A 338 -1.68 -13.98 -10.93
C LEU A 338 -1.59 -15.45 -10.45
N GLY A 339 -1.34 -15.68 -9.17
CA GLY A 339 -1.20 -16.99 -8.54
C GLY A 339 -2.27 -17.22 -7.50
N TYR A 340 -1.88 -17.47 -6.25
CA TYR A 340 -2.82 -17.70 -5.16
C TYR A 340 -3.50 -16.44 -4.64
N ASN A 341 -2.86 -15.26 -4.81
CA ASN A 341 -3.48 -13.95 -4.60
C ASN A 341 -4.12 -13.76 -3.22
N ASN A 342 -3.32 -13.93 -2.17
CA ASN A 342 -3.78 -13.70 -0.80
C ASN A 342 -2.81 -12.79 -0.03
N ALA A 343 -3.31 -12.14 1.02
CA ALA A 343 -2.48 -11.34 1.93
C ALA A 343 -1.90 -12.25 3.03
N ILE A 344 -0.75 -12.86 2.74
CA ILE A 344 -0.09 -13.85 3.61
C ILE A 344 0.74 -13.17 4.70
N ALA A 345 0.49 -13.49 5.97
CA ALA A 345 1.16 -12.84 7.10
C ALA A 345 2.69 -12.98 7.07
N LEU A 346 3.21 -14.10 6.53
CA LEU A 346 4.64 -14.35 6.30
C LEU A 346 5.31 -13.27 5.45
N THR A 347 4.69 -12.89 4.33
CA THR A 347 5.31 -12.04 3.29
C THR A 347 4.88 -10.59 3.37
N GLN A 348 3.77 -10.27 4.05
CA GLN A 348 3.42 -8.88 4.41
C GLN A 348 4.62 -8.05 4.92
N PRO A 349 5.44 -8.50 5.88
CA PRO A 349 6.54 -7.67 6.35
C PRO A 349 7.65 -7.48 5.31
N MET A 350 7.85 -8.46 4.42
CA MET A 350 8.75 -8.32 3.27
C MET A 350 8.23 -7.23 2.33
N HIS A 351 6.94 -7.24 2.02
CA HIS A 351 6.34 -6.22 1.16
C HIS A 351 6.44 -4.84 1.82
N ILE A 352 6.10 -4.73 3.11
CA ILE A 352 6.27 -3.49 3.89
C ILE A 352 7.72 -2.99 3.81
N ASP A 353 8.71 -3.89 3.77
CA ASP A 353 10.10 -3.48 3.67
C ASP A 353 10.40 -2.66 2.40
N ASP A 354 9.78 -2.96 1.27
CA ASP A 354 9.83 -2.12 0.06
C ASP A 354 8.80 -0.96 0.14
N LEU A 355 7.54 -1.26 0.48
CA LEU A 355 6.40 -0.32 0.43
C LEU A 355 6.54 0.88 1.36
N LYS A 356 7.28 0.77 2.46
CA LYS A 356 7.56 1.90 3.37
C LYS A 356 8.38 3.03 2.74
N TYR A 357 8.92 2.82 1.54
CA TYR A 357 9.61 3.85 0.77
C TYR A 357 8.77 4.44 -0.36
N LEU A 358 7.55 3.95 -0.58
CA LEU A 358 6.57 4.71 -1.34
C LEU A 358 6.22 5.97 -0.55
N ARG A 359 6.15 7.11 -1.23
CA ARG A 359 6.01 8.42 -0.60
C ARG A 359 4.71 8.57 0.20
N ASN A 360 3.66 7.82 -0.16
CA ASN A 360 2.38 7.83 0.52
C ASN A 360 2.27 6.67 1.53
N PRO A 361 2.09 6.94 2.84
CA PRO A 361 2.08 5.90 3.88
C PRO A 361 0.94 4.89 3.74
N VAL A 362 -0.12 5.19 3.00
CA VAL A 362 -1.27 4.26 2.83
C VAL A 362 -0.83 2.88 2.33
N TYR A 363 0.25 2.81 1.54
CA TYR A 363 0.74 1.58 0.94
C TYR A 363 1.50 0.68 1.93
N SER A 364 2.11 1.24 2.97
CA SER A 364 2.77 0.45 4.01
C SER A 364 1.89 0.27 5.25
N TYR A 365 1.08 1.28 5.57
CA TYR A 365 0.18 1.22 6.73
C TYR A 365 -1.01 0.31 6.49
N GLY A 366 -1.51 0.26 5.26
CA GLY A 366 -2.62 -0.60 4.91
C GLY A 366 -2.34 -2.07 5.21
N ASP A 367 -1.15 -2.57 4.89
CA ASP A 367 -0.72 -3.97 5.13
C ASP A 367 -0.83 -4.37 6.62
N TRP A 368 -0.19 -3.62 7.52
CA TRP A 368 -0.21 -3.96 8.95
C TRP A 368 -1.53 -3.58 9.65
N LEU A 369 -2.28 -2.59 9.14
CA LEU A 369 -3.65 -2.33 9.61
C LEU A 369 -4.59 -3.48 9.22
N SER A 370 -4.44 -4.01 8.00
CA SER A 370 -5.22 -5.13 7.47
C SER A 370 -5.05 -6.36 8.34
N VAL A 371 -3.80 -6.81 8.54
CA VAL A 371 -3.51 -7.97 9.39
C VAL A 371 -3.95 -7.73 10.83
N GLY A 372 -3.64 -6.56 11.41
CA GLY A 372 -4.03 -6.26 12.79
C GLY A 372 -5.54 -6.31 13.02
N GLN A 373 -6.33 -5.83 12.05
CA GLN A 373 -7.80 -5.80 12.13
C GLN A 373 -8.47 -7.16 11.89
N THR A 374 -7.82 -8.09 11.19
CA THR A 374 -8.34 -9.44 10.90
C THR A 374 -7.83 -10.53 11.83
N SER A 375 -6.85 -10.23 12.69
CA SER A 375 -6.15 -11.22 13.54
C SER A 375 -6.75 -11.40 14.95
N LYS A 376 -8.02 -11.04 15.15
CA LYS A 376 -8.78 -11.36 16.38
C LYS A 376 -8.14 -10.86 17.67
N ASN A 377 -7.44 -9.71 17.62
CA ASN A 377 -6.69 -9.15 18.74
C ASN A 377 -5.69 -10.18 19.34
N GLY A 378 -5.07 -11.00 18.49
CA GLY A 378 -4.14 -12.07 18.87
C GLY A 378 -2.99 -12.22 17.87
N ARG A 379 -2.48 -13.45 17.69
CA ARG A 379 -1.44 -13.77 16.71
C ARG A 379 -1.85 -13.35 15.31
N PHE A 380 -0.91 -12.85 14.52
CA PHE A 380 -1.19 -12.46 13.15
C PHE A 380 -1.56 -13.67 12.27
N LEU A 381 -2.63 -13.50 11.49
CA LEU A 381 -3.17 -14.48 10.58
C LEU A 381 -3.26 -13.89 9.18
N ASP A 382 -3.30 -14.75 8.17
CA ASP A 382 -3.61 -14.32 6.81
C ASP A 382 -4.98 -13.65 6.74
N ASN A 383 -5.15 -12.73 5.78
CA ASN A 383 -6.46 -12.12 5.58
C ASN A 383 -7.45 -13.19 5.05
N PRO A 384 -8.66 -13.34 5.63
CA PRO A 384 -9.60 -14.41 5.27
C PRO A 384 -10.29 -14.24 3.90
N GLY A 385 -9.76 -13.38 3.03
CA GLY A 385 -10.32 -13.08 1.71
C GLY A 385 -10.39 -14.28 0.77
N ASP A 386 -9.42 -15.18 0.88
CA ASP A 386 -9.40 -16.47 0.19
C ASP A 386 -9.15 -17.61 1.21
N PRO A 387 -10.22 -18.14 1.85
CA PRO A 387 -10.08 -19.19 2.84
C PRO A 387 -9.72 -20.54 2.21
N GLU A 388 -9.78 -20.69 0.89
CA GLU A 388 -9.43 -21.93 0.19
C GLU A 388 -7.92 -22.16 0.21
N ASN A 389 -7.14 -21.08 0.24
CA ASN A 389 -5.70 -21.17 0.09
C ASN A 389 -4.96 -21.12 1.43
N TRP A 390 -5.23 -20.19 2.37
CA TRP A 390 -4.53 -20.18 3.69
C TRP A 390 -5.28 -19.43 4.80
N SER A 391 -5.14 -19.91 6.05
CA SER A 391 -5.65 -19.25 7.27
C SER A 391 -4.76 -19.54 8.47
N ASN A 392 -3.44 -19.44 8.28
CA ASN A 392 -2.44 -19.82 9.29
C ASN A 392 -1.77 -18.60 9.93
N SER A 393 -1.08 -18.85 11.05
CA SER A 393 -0.08 -17.95 11.60
C SER A 393 1.29 -18.48 11.21
N TYR A 394 1.99 -17.78 10.34
CA TYR A 394 3.34 -18.14 9.90
C TYR A 394 4.40 -17.45 10.77
N THR A 395 5.67 -17.85 10.59
CA THR A 395 6.79 -17.00 10.98
C THR A 395 6.68 -15.65 10.28
N GLN A 396 6.77 -14.55 11.02
CA GLN A 396 6.62 -13.21 10.45
C GLN A 396 7.24 -12.16 11.37
N TYR A 397 7.60 -11.00 10.81
CA TYR A 397 8.16 -9.83 11.51
C TYR A 397 7.38 -8.54 11.19
N ILE A 398 6.06 -8.63 11.06
CA ILE A 398 5.14 -7.51 10.74
C ILE A 398 5.30 -6.38 11.75
N ALA A 399 5.38 -6.69 13.04
CA ALA A 399 5.54 -5.68 14.09
C ALA A 399 6.80 -4.82 13.87
N GLU A 400 7.93 -5.43 13.52
CA GLU A 400 9.18 -4.74 13.21
C GLU A 400 9.07 -3.89 11.94
N ALA A 401 8.54 -4.45 10.86
CA ALA A 401 8.38 -3.76 9.59
C ALA A 401 7.39 -2.58 9.70
N ALA A 402 6.28 -2.77 10.41
CA ALA A 402 5.31 -1.74 10.73
C ALA A 402 5.95 -0.59 11.50
N TRP A 403 6.75 -0.89 12.54
CA TRP A 403 7.43 0.14 13.31
C TRP A 403 8.44 0.92 12.46
N LYS A 404 9.21 0.23 11.61
CA LYS A 404 10.11 0.88 10.65
C LYS A 404 9.34 1.79 9.67
N SER A 405 8.16 1.37 9.20
CA SER A 405 7.31 2.24 8.36
C SER A 405 6.82 3.48 9.11
N TYR A 406 6.52 3.36 10.41
CA TYR A 406 6.18 4.50 11.26
C TYR A 406 7.39 5.42 11.49
N GLN A 407 8.59 4.88 11.64
CA GLN A 407 9.81 5.69 11.74
C GLN A 407 10.11 6.51 10.47
N ILE A 408 9.69 6.04 9.29
CA ILE A 408 9.80 6.78 8.02
C ILE A 408 8.70 7.84 7.89
N HIS A 409 7.43 7.45 8.06
CA HIS A 409 6.29 8.31 7.74
C HIS A 409 5.76 9.12 8.92
N GLY A 410 5.84 8.58 10.14
CA GLY A 410 5.28 9.18 11.34
C GLY A 410 3.76 9.31 11.33
N GLY A 411 3.21 9.82 12.42
CA GLY A 411 1.79 10.07 12.56
C GLY A 411 1.36 10.30 14.00
N GLN A 412 0.09 10.69 14.16
CA GLN A 412 -0.52 10.99 15.44
C GLN A 412 -0.42 9.79 16.43
N PRO A 413 -0.40 10.04 17.75
CA PRO A 413 -0.23 8.98 18.77
C PRO A 413 -1.20 7.80 18.65
N GLY A 414 -2.44 8.02 18.19
CA GLY A 414 -3.40 6.93 17.98
C GLY A 414 -2.95 5.87 16.97
N ILE A 415 -2.14 6.26 15.97
CA ILE A 415 -1.56 5.33 14.99
C ILE A 415 -0.54 4.42 15.66
N ALA A 416 0.40 5.02 16.43
CA ALA A 416 1.39 4.27 17.19
C ALA A 416 0.74 3.39 18.28
N ALA A 417 -0.37 3.82 18.88
CA ALA A 417 -1.12 3.04 19.85
C ALA A 417 -1.73 1.76 19.23
N ASN A 418 -2.32 1.86 18.04
CA ASN A 418 -2.81 0.69 17.30
C ASN A 418 -1.66 -0.28 16.98
N LEU A 419 -0.55 0.22 16.44
CA LEU A 419 0.63 -0.58 16.14
C LEU A 419 1.15 -1.30 17.40
N ALA A 420 1.30 -0.57 18.50
CA ALA A 420 1.78 -1.12 19.78
C ALA A 420 0.86 -2.25 20.28
N ARG A 421 -0.46 -2.05 20.21
CA ARG A 421 -1.44 -3.05 20.61
C ARG A 421 -1.37 -4.29 19.73
N TYR A 422 -1.37 -4.14 18.41
CA TYR A 422 -1.31 -5.26 17.49
C TYR A 422 -0.03 -6.07 17.67
N ALA A 423 1.11 -5.40 17.80
CA ALA A 423 2.39 -6.06 18.06
C ALA A 423 2.43 -6.77 19.42
N GLU A 424 1.87 -6.17 20.49
CA GLU A 424 1.77 -6.82 21.80
C GLU A 424 0.92 -8.09 21.72
N GLN A 425 -0.27 -8.00 21.12
CA GLN A 425 -1.18 -9.13 21.02
C GLN A 425 -0.64 -10.22 20.12
N ASP A 426 0.08 -9.86 19.06
CA ASP A 426 0.73 -10.84 18.20
C ASP A 426 1.80 -11.63 18.96
N VAL A 427 2.75 -10.96 19.59
CA VAL A 427 3.84 -11.62 20.33
C VAL A 427 3.27 -12.52 21.43
N LYS A 428 2.33 -12.01 22.23
CA LYS A 428 1.71 -12.78 23.32
C LYS A 428 0.84 -13.91 22.79
N GLY A 429 0.10 -13.67 21.71
CA GLY A 429 -0.77 -14.66 21.08
C GLY A 429 0.02 -15.80 20.44
N GLN A 430 1.16 -15.51 19.82
CA GLN A 430 2.06 -16.52 19.29
C GLN A 430 2.70 -17.36 20.39
N LEU A 431 3.21 -16.73 21.46
CA LEU A 431 3.71 -17.49 22.61
C LEU A 431 2.60 -18.34 23.25
N ALA A 432 1.41 -17.77 23.47
CA ALA A 432 0.29 -18.53 24.05
C ALA A 432 -0.13 -19.75 23.20
N TYR A 433 0.11 -19.73 21.90
CA TYR A 433 -0.26 -20.81 21.00
C TYR A 433 0.88 -21.79 20.70
N TYR A 434 2.11 -21.30 20.58
CA TYR A 434 3.27 -22.08 20.14
C TYR A 434 4.28 -22.36 21.26
N ASP A 435 4.26 -21.70 22.43
CA ASP A 435 5.20 -21.94 23.54
C ASP A 435 4.56 -22.88 24.59
N HIS A 436 4.54 -24.20 24.30
CA HIS A 436 3.82 -25.17 25.15
C HIS A 436 4.49 -25.45 26.50
N ASP A 437 5.81 -25.26 26.62
CA ASP A 437 6.56 -25.48 27.87
C ASP A 437 6.90 -24.17 28.63
N ASN A 438 6.41 -23.04 28.12
CA ASN A 438 6.61 -21.70 28.67
C ASN A 438 8.07 -21.22 28.72
N ASN A 439 8.96 -21.78 27.90
CA ASN A 439 10.38 -21.39 27.88
C ASN A 439 10.67 -20.08 27.12
N LYS A 440 9.64 -19.45 26.53
CA LYS A 440 9.69 -18.20 25.74
C LYS A 440 10.18 -18.36 24.30
N LEU A 441 10.19 -19.57 23.77
CA LEU A 441 10.44 -19.87 22.37
C LEU A 441 9.18 -20.47 21.74
N ILE A 442 8.94 -20.14 20.47
CA ILE A 442 7.90 -20.80 19.71
C ILE A 442 8.37 -22.20 19.30
N GLU A 443 7.47 -23.17 19.31
CA GLU A 443 7.71 -24.52 18.84
C GLU A 443 6.60 -25.01 17.89
N TYR A 444 7.02 -25.70 16.83
CA TYR A 444 6.14 -26.38 15.88
C TYR A 444 6.92 -27.49 15.15
N ASP A 445 6.22 -28.37 14.45
CA ASP A 445 6.74 -29.54 13.73
C ASP A 445 6.52 -29.47 12.20
N TRP A 446 5.96 -28.37 11.71
CA TRP A 446 5.61 -28.21 10.30
C TRP A 446 6.46 -27.16 9.57
N GLY A 447 7.26 -27.61 8.59
CA GLY A 447 8.16 -26.76 7.81
C GLY A 447 7.48 -25.62 7.03
N ALA A 448 6.23 -25.77 6.59
CA ALA A 448 5.55 -24.71 5.84
C ALA A 448 5.27 -23.46 6.69
N LEU A 449 5.22 -23.59 8.02
CA LEU A 449 5.08 -22.42 8.91
C LEU A 449 6.29 -21.47 8.82
N THR A 450 7.42 -21.96 8.30
CA THR A 450 8.62 -21.14 8.06
C THR A 450 8.56 -20.29 6.80
N GLY A 451 7.64 -20.58 5.88
CA GLY A 451 7.60 -19.96 4.57
C GLY A 451 8.61 -20.47 3.54
N ASN A 452 9.48 -21.40 3.94
CA ASN A 452 10.47 -22.03 3.05
C ASN A 452 10.10 -23.49 2.73
N ASP A 453 8.85 -23.89 3.02
CA ASP A 453 8.25 -25.20 2.77
C ASP A 453 9.21 -26.37 2.99
N ALA A 454 9.53 -27.11 1.92
CA ALA A 454 10.37 -28.30 1.95
C ALA A 454 11.88 -27.98 1.91
N ASP A 455 12.28 -26.71 2.06
CA ASP A 455 13.67 -26.27 2.21
C ASP A 455 14.08 -25.93 3.66
N ALA A 456 13.16 -26.05 4.63
CA ALA A 456 13.50 -26.06 6.05
C ALA A 456 14.03 -27.45 6.47
N VAL A 457 15.28 -27.75 6.10
CA VAL A 457 15.89 -29.10 6.19
C VAL A 457 15.91 -29.65 7.62
N SER A 458 15.95 -28.82 8.66
CA SER A 458 15.88 -29.28 10.06
C SER A 458 14.71 -30.20 10.36
N PHE A 459 13.53 -29.97 9.76
CA PHE A 459 12.33 -30.80 9.95
C PHE A 459 12.46 -32.22 9.38
N HIS A 460 13.42 -32.45 8.47
CA HIS A 460 13.62 -33.75 7.86
C HIS A 460 14.50 -34.68 8.71
N TRP A 461 15.10 -34.18 9.79
CA TRP A 461 16.02 -34.97 10.62
C TRP A 461 15.28 -36.00 11.48
N LYS A 462 14.29 -35.53 12.23
CA LYS A 462 13.43 -36.34 13.11
C LYS A 462 12.05 -35.67 13.24
N PRO A 463 10.96 -36.44 13.36
CA PRO A 463 9.64 -35.87 13.59
C PRO A 463 9.51 -35.28 15.00
N GLY A 464 8.65 -34.26 15.13
CA GLY A 464 8.26 -33.67 16.40
C GLY A 464 8.49 -32.16 16.47
N ASN A 465 7.90 -31.54 17.50
CA ASN A 465 8.04 -30.11 17.74
C ASN A 465 9.49 -29.75 18.08
N MET A 466 9.93 -28.58 17.62
CA MET A 466 11.27 -28.06 17.90
C MET A 466 11.15 -26.63 18.44
N ASP A 467 11.91 -26.28 19.48
CA ASP A 467 12.14 -24.86 19.79
C ASP A 467 12.84 -24.22 18.59
N ARG A 468 12.25 -23.13 18.08
CA ARG A 468 12.64 -22.53 16.80
C ARG A 468 13.45 -21.25 16.98
N ALA A 469 14.46 -21.07 16.12
CA ALA A 469 15.27 -19.84 16.09
C ALA A 469 14.48 -18.65 15.53
N GLU A 470 13.39 -18.94 14.83
CA GLU A 470 12.36 -18.01 14.40
C GLU A 470 11.72 -17.22 15.56
N SER A 471 11.88 -17.67 16.82
CA SER A 471 11.61 -16.90 18.04
C SER A 471 12.23 -15.50 18.04
N ALA A 472 13.26 -15.29 17.21
CA ALA A 472 13.83 -13.99 16.88
C ALA A 472 12.79 -12.92 16.50
N TYR A 473 11.71 -13.30 15.81
CA TYR A 473 10.70 -12.32 15.41
C TYR A 473 9.73 -11.96 16.53
N GLN A 474 9.51 -12.83 17.52
CA GLN A 474 8.81 -12.46 18.76
C GLN A 474 9.67 -11.51 19.59
N TYR A 475 11.00 -11.69 19.59
CA TYR A 475 11.94 -10.72 20.18
C TYR A 475 11.83 -9.34 19.51
N SER A 476 11.93 -9.26 18.18
CA SER A 476 11.88 -7.97 17.49
C SER A 476 10.48 -7.35 17.51
N GLY A 477 9.43 -8.16 17.49
CA GLY A 477 8.04 -7.71 17.70
C GLY A 477 7.81 -7.13 19.10
N ALA A 478 8.37 -7.73 20.14
CA ALA A 478 8.30 -7.21 21.50
C ALA A 478 9.05 -5.87 21.64
N LEU A 479 10.20 -5.72 20.97
CA LEU A 479 10.91 -4.45 20.91
C LEU A 479 10.14 -3.37 20.15
N ALA A 480 9.53 -3.72 19.01
CA ALA A 480 8.69 -2.81 18.23
C ALA A 480 7.49 -2.32 19.06
N ALA A 481 6.80 -3.24 19.74
CA ALA A 481 5.70 -2.89 20.66
C ALA A 481 6.18 -1.96 21.78
N ALA A 482 7.34 -2.25 22.38
CA ALA A 482 7.90 -1.39 23.42
C ALA A 482 8.22 0.03 22.93
N GLN A 483 8.85 0.14 21.76
CA GLN A 483 9.19 1.43 21.16
C GLN A 483 7.95 2.23 20.76
N ALA A 484 6.92 1.55 20.25
CA ALA A 484 5.65 2.18 19.93
C ALA A 484 4.90 2.67 21.19
N TYR A 485 4.90 1.89 22.27
CA TYR A 485 4.36 2.32 23.56
C TYR A 485 5.13 3.50 24.16
N GLU A 486 6.46 3.51 24.03
CA GLU A 486 7.30 4.63 24.46
C GLU A 486 6.98 5.91 23.67
N ALA A 487 6.75 5.80 22.36
CA ALA A 487 6.41 6.94 21.50
C ALA A 487 5.08 7.64 21.88
N ILE A 488 4.18 6.92 22.58
CA ILE A 488 2.92 7.47 23.10
C ILE A 488 2.95 7.72 24.61
N GLY A 489 4.12 7.61 25.25
CA GLY A 489 4.32 7.87 26.68
C GLY A 489 3.84 6.78 27.63
N ASN A 490 3.49 5.57 27.13
CA ASN A 490 3.11 4.45 27.97
C ASN A 490 4.35 3.67 28.45
N THR A 491 5.05 4.24 29.42
CA THR A 491 6.31 3.69 29.95
C THR A 491 6.13 2.31 30.60
N ALA A 492 5.01 2.07 31.29
CA ALA A 492 4.71 0.79 31.93
C ALA A 492 4.63 -0.35 30.90
N LYS A 493 3.87 -0.14 29.82
CA LYS A 493 3.81 -1.12 28.72
C LYS A 493 5.11 -1.24 27.96
N ALA A 494 5.83 -0.13 27.76
CA ALA A 494 7.15 -0.19 27.13
C ALA A 494 8.12 -1.06 27.95
N THR A 495 8.14 -0.91 29.28
CA THR A 495 8.95 -1.76 30.18
C THR A 495 8.51 -3.22 30.13
N GLU A 496 7.21 -3.50 30.20
CA GLU A 496 6.68 -4.87 30.10
C GLU A 496 7.16 -5.58 28.84
N MET A 497 7.02 -4.92 27.69
CA MET A 497 7.40 -5.49 26.40
C MET A 497 8.93 -5.62 26.24
N ARG A 498 9.73 -4.69 26.81
CA ARG A 498 11.20 -4.85 26.87
C ARG A 498 11.61 -6.03 27.73
N THR A 499 10.96 -6.22 28.88
CA THR A 499 11.21 -7.39 29.74
C THR A 499 10.92 -8.68 28.99
N LEU A 500 9.79 -8.76 28.27
CA LEU A 500 9.46 -9.92 27.45
C LEU A 500 10.50 -10.14 26.34
N ALA A 501 10.93 -9.08 25.64
CA ALA A 501 12.01 -9.18 24.64
C ALA A 501 13.29 -9.76 25.27
N THR A 502 13.73 -9.26 26.42
CA THR A 502 14.91 -9.79 27.13
C THR A 502 14.73 -11.26 27.52
N GLN A 503 13.54 -11.68 27.95
CA GLN A 503 13.26 -13.09 28.26
C GLN A 503 13.41 -13.99 27.03
N ILE A 504 12.83 -13.59 25.89
CA ILE A 504 12.97 -14.31 24.61
C ILE A 504 14.43 -14.35 24.16
N GLN A 505 15.14 -13.23 24.24
CA GLN A 505 16.57 -13.14 23.92
C GLN A 505 17.40 -14.13 24.75
N ASN A 506 17.17 -14.16 26.07
CA ASN A 506 17.85 -15.07 26.96
C ASN A 506 17.51 -16.54 26.63
N ALA A 507 16.25 -16.84 26.28
CA ALA A 507 15.85 -18.18 25.88
C ALA A 507 16.55 -18.61 24.58
N ILE A 508 16.64 -17.73 23.57
CA ILE A 508 17.38 -18.01 22.32
C ILE A 508 18.83 -18.41 22.64
N VAL A 509 19.50 -17.63 23.49
CA VAL A 509 20.90 -17.90 23.85
C VAL A 509 21.06 -19.15 24.71
N ASN A 510 20.21 -19.35 25.71
CA ASN A 510 20.38 -20.43 26.68
C ASN A 510 19.90 -21.79 26.17
N VAL A 511 18.90 -21.82 25.28
CA VAL A 511 18.28 -23.05 24.79
C VAL A 511 18.88 -23.46 23.45
N LEU A 512 19.04 -22.53 22.50
CA LEU A 512 19.38 -22.85 21.10
C LEU A 512 20.88 -22.82 20.81
N TRP A 513 21.70 -22.18 21.65
CA TRP A 513 23.15 -22.20 21.47
C TRP A 513 23.71 -23.59 21.81
N ASN A 514 24.30 -24.25 20.82
CA ASN A 514 25.07 -25.47 21.02
C ASN A 514 26.56 -25.10 21.25
N PRO A 515 27.08 -25.18 22.49
CA PRO A 515 28.46 -24.79 22.77
C PRO A 515 29.50 -25.73 22.14
N ASN A 516 29.14 -27.00 21.89
CA ASN A 516 30.05 -28.00 21.31
C ASN A 516 30.29 -27.74 19.81
N ARG A 517 29.26 -27.25 19.11
CA ARG A 517 29.30 -26.95 17.68
C ARG A 517 29.47 -25.45 17.39
N GLN A 518 29.36 -24.60 18.41
CA GLN A 518 29.39 -23.14 18.29
C GLN A 518 28.41 -22.62 17.23
N LEU A 519 27.17 -23.10 17.29
CA LEU A 519 26.09 -22.79 16.36
C LEU A 519 24.78 -22.60 17.13
N PHE A 520 23.89 -21.76 16.61
CA PHE A 520 22.50 -21.74 17.03
C PHE A 520 21.74 -22.81 16.27
N GLU A 521 21.19 -23.78 16.98
CA GLU A 521 20.52 -24.96 16.42
C GLU A 521 19.11 -25.05 17.02
N HIS A 522 18.14 -25.46 16.20
CA HIS A 522 16.80 -25.77 16.70
C HIS A 522 16.89 -26.90 17.75
N ARG A 523 15.91 -27.01 18.64
CA ARG A 523 15.97 -28.00 19.72
C ARG A 523 14.74 -28.89 19.75
N LEU A 524 14.92 -30.20 19.56
CA LEU A 524 13.81 -31.15 19.54
C LEU A 524 13.19 -31.26 20.94
N LYS A 525 11.89 -31.04 21.07
CA LYS A 525 11.23 -30.99 22.38
C LYS A 525 11.21 -32.33 23.10
N SER A 526 11.07 -33.42 22.36
CA SER A 526 10.94 -34.76 22.95
C SER A 526 12.22 -35.25 23.63
N THR A 527 13.40 -34.80 23.18
CA THR A 527 14.70 -35.28 23.69
C THR A 527 15.64 -34.17 24.17
N ASN A 528 15.30 -32.90 23.94
CA ASN A 528 16.16 -31.74 24.11
C ASN A 528 17.46 -31.77 23.29
N GLU A 529 17.54 -32.62 22.26
CA GLU A 529 18.68 -32.68 21.34
C GLU A 529 18.71 -31.43 20.44
N TRP A 530 19.90 -30.87 20.22
CA TRP A 530 20.11 -29.89 19.16
C TRP A 530 20.00 -30.57 17.80
N VAL A 531 19.22 -29.97 16.91
CA VAL A 531 18.99 -30.46 15.55
C VAL A 531 20.23 -30.11 14.69
N PRO A 532 20.95 -31.11 14.15
CA PRO A 532 22.23 -30.89 13.49
C PRO A 532 22.10 -30.34 12.05
N TRP A 533 20.91 -30.48 11.45
CA TRP A 533 20.58 -29.98 10.11
C TRP A 533 20.04 -28.56 10.19
N LYS A 534 20.59 -27.67 9.37
CA LYS A 534 20.52 -26.21 9.52
C LYS A 534 19.99 -25.56 8.26
N GLU A 535 19.45 -24.37 8.45
CA GLU A 535 19.00 -23.48 7.40
C GLU A 535 19.31 -22.03 7.78
N ILE A 536 19.10 -21.08 6.87
CA ILE A 536 19.29 -19.65 7.19
C ILE A 536 18.35 -19.18 8.32
N ASN A 537 17.27 -19.91 8.62
CA ASN A 537 16.37 -19.65 9.75
C ASN A 537 17.08 -19.67 11.10
N ASN A 538 18.12 -20.51 11.25
CA ASN A 538 18.98 -20.54 12.44
C ASN A 538 19.65 -19.19 12.73
N TYR A 539 19.75 -18.31 11.74
CA TYR A 539 20.45 -17.03 11.81
C TYR A 539 19.52 -15.82 11.94
N TYR A 540 18.19 -16.02 12.01
CA TYR A 540 17.25 -14.92 12.26
C TYR A 540 17.57 -14.14 13.55
N PRO A 541 18.05 -14.78 14.65
CA PRO A 541 18.54 -14.06 15.82
C PRO A 541 19.64 -13.01 15.52
N PHE A 542 20.53 -13.27 14.57
CA PHE A 542 21.53 -12.28 14.13
C PHE A 542 20.88 -11.16 13.32
N ALA A 543 19.97 -11.50 12.41
CA ALA A 543 19.27 -10.55 11.55
C ALA A 543 18.50 -9.48 12.34
N VAL A 544 17.94 -9.85 13.50
CA VAL A 544 17.19 -8.92 14.39
C VAL A 544 18.02 -8.35 15.55
N GLY A 545 19.30 -8.72 15.66
CA GLY A 545 20.16 -8.23 16.75
C GLY A 545 19.86 -8.85 18.13
N ALA A 546 19.30 -10.05 18.19
CA ALA A 546 19.08 -10.77 19.44
C ALA A 546 20.37 -11.40 19.99
N VAL A 547 21.34 -11.74 19.13
CA VAL A 547 22.58 -12.40 19.55
C VAL A 547 23.55 -11.39 20.20
N PRO A 548 24.11 -11.67 21.39
CA PRO A 548 25.16 -10.83 21.95
C PRO A 548 26.40 -10.77 21.03
N ASN A 549 26.96 -9.59 20.79
CA ASN A 549 28.16 -9.43 19.97
C ASN A 549 29.44 -9.87 20.72
N THR A 550 29.66 -11.19 20.80
CA THR A 550 30.86 -11.80 21.40
C THR A 550 31.62 -12.63 20.37
N THR A 551 32.92 -12.83 20.57
CA THR A 551 33.74 -13.70 19.70
C THR A 551 33.19 -15.13 19.66
N THR A 552 32.63 -15.62 20.77
CA THR A 552 32.03 -16.95 20.88
C THR A 552 30.85 -17.12 19.94
N TYR A 553 29.86 -16.23 20.00
CA TYR A 553 28.64 -16.38 19.19
C TYR A 553 28.89 -16.10 17.71
N LYS A 554 29.81 -15.18 17.39
CA LYS A 554 30.19 -14.90 15.99
C LYS A 554 30.72 -16.13 15.26
N GLN A 555 31.26 -17.14 15.95
CA GLN A 555 31.67 -18.40 15.31
C GLN A 555 30.55 -19.06 14.51
N ALA A 556 29.28 -18.84 14.85
CA ALA A 556 28.17 -19.39 14.07
C ALA A 556 28.20 -18.93 12.60
N LEU A 557 28.66 -17.71 12.32
CA LEU A 557 28.67 -17.12 10.98
C LEU A 557 29.69 -17.77 10.03
N ARG A 558 30.61 -18.60 10.55
CA ARG A 558 31.67 -19.23 9.75
C ARG A 558 31.17 -20.10 8.60
N LEU A 559 29.94 -20.59 8.66
CA LEU A 559 29.37 -21.43 7.60
C LEU A 559 29.10 -20.63 6.30
N PHE A 560 28.96 -19.31 6.38
CA PHE A 560 28.75 -18.47 5.18
C PHE A 560 30.03 -18.24 4.36
N ASP A 561 31.20 -18.58 4.90
CA ASP A 561 32.46 -18.57 4.15
C ASP A 561 32.62 -19.84 3.29
N ASN A 562 31.74 -20.85 3.43
CA ASN A 562 31.82 -22.08 2.64
C ASN A 562 30.65 -22.18 1.65
N PRO A 563 30.88 -22.07 0.33
CA PRO A 563 29.81 -22.17 -0.68
C PRO A 563 29.16 -23.57 -0.75
N ALA A 564 29.78 -24.61 -0.19
CA ALA A 564 29.15 -25.92 -0.06
C ALA A 564 28.09 -25.97 1.06
N GLU A 565 28.14 -25.03 2.01
CA GLU A 565 27.18 -24.90 3.11
C GLU A 565 26.08 -23.90 2.71
N TYR A 566 26.45 -22.65 2.45
CA TYR A 566 25.55 -21.57 2.01
C TYR A 566 26.12 -20.85 0.78
N PRO A 567 25.72 -21.26 -0.44
CA PRO A 567 26.11 -20.56 -1.66
C PRO A 567 25.41 -19.20 -1.78
N ILE A 568 26.05 -18.24 -2.44
CA ILE A 568 25.40 -16.97 -2.83
C ILE A 568 24.35 -17.17 -3.92
N PHE A 569 24.60 -18.10 -4.85
CA PHE A 569 23.63 -18.47 -5.87
C PHE A 569 23.76 -19.95 -6.26
N PRO A 570 22.64 -20.70 -6.32
CA PRO A 570 21.30 -20.26 -5.93
C PRO A 570 21.20 -19.98 -4.43
N PHE A 571 20.46 -18.94 -4.06
CA PHE A 571 20.35 -18.45 -2.67
C PHE A 571 19.37 -19.30 -1.86
N TYR A 572 19.77 -20.53 -1.54
CA TYR A 572 18.92 -21.49 -0.81
C TYR A 572 18.68 -21.12 0.65
N THR A 573 17.61 -21.67 1.23
CA THR A 573 17.37 -21.62 2.68
C THR A 573 18.15 -22.73 3.38
N ALA A 574 18.05 -23.97 2.89
CA ALA A 574 18.74 -25.10 3.48
C ALA A 574 20.26 -24.97 3.33
N ASN A 575 20.97 -25.35 4.38
CA ASN A 575 22.37 -25.68 4.29
C ASN A 575 22.57 -26.85 3.32
N GLN A 576 23.42 -26.69 2.30
CA GLN A 576 23.52 -27.67 1.22
C GLN A 576 24.30 -28.94 1.61
N VAL A 577 25.18 -28.89 2.62
CA VAL A 577 25.79 -30.09 3.21
C VAL A 577 24.73 -30.91 3.95
N ASP A 578 23.93 -30.25 4.78
CA ASP A 578 22.85 -30.93 5.50
C ASP A 578 21.76 -31.43 4.54
N LYS A 579 21.47 -30.69 3.47
CA LYS A 579 20.54 -31.10 2.41
C LYS A 579 20.98 -32.39 1.74
N ALA A 580 22.27 -32.53 1.44
CA ALA A 580 22.83 -33.76 0.91
C ALA A 580 22.71 -34.92 1.92
N ALA A 581 22.94 -34.66 3.20
CA ALA A 581 22.74 -35.66 4.25
C ALA A 581 21.27 -36.08 4.39
N ALA A 582 20.33 -35.13 4.31
CA ALA A 582 18.89 -35.39 4.33
C ALA A 582 18.44 -36.22 3.13
N ALA A 583 18.95 -35.91 1.93
CA ALA A 583 18.71 -36.70 0.73
C ALA A 583 19.25 -38.14 0.86
N ALA A 584 20.47 -38.32 1.39
CA ALA A 584 21.03 -39.64 1.66
C ALA A 584 20.23 -40.44 2.69
N ALA A 585 19.56 -39.75 3.62
CA ALA A 585 18.63 -40.32 4.59
C ALA A 585 17.21 -40.54 4.04
N GLY A 586 16.97 -40.29 2.75
CA GLY A 586 15.67 -40.50 2.10
C GLY A 586 14.67 -39.34 2.24
N ASN A 587 15.08 -38.18 2.75
CA ASN A 587 14.23 -37.01 2.98
C ASN A 587 14.78 -35.76 2.25
N PRO A 588 14.87 -35.77 0.90
CA PRO A 588 15.56 -34.73 0.16
C PRO A 588 14.89 -33.36 0.24
N GLY A 589 13.57 -33.28 0.48
CA GLY A 589 12.82 -32.02 0.36
C GLY A 589 12.86 -31.42 -1.04
N SER A 590 12.51 -30.14 -1.17
CA SER A 590 12.71 -29.37 -2.42
C SER A 590 14.08 -28.69 -2.41
N ASN A 591 14.68 -28.41 -3.57
CA ASN A 591 15.84 -27.50 -3.67
C ASN A 591 15.47 -26.28 -4.50
N ASN A 592 14.32 -25.68 -4.18
CA ASN A 592 13.82 -24.47 -4.82
C ASN A 592 14.49 -23.25 -4.20
N PHE A 593 14.61 -22.17 -4.95
CA PHE A 593 15.08 -20.89 -4.46
C PHE A 593 14.22 -19.76 -5.02
N SER A 594 14.08 -18.68 -4.25
CA SER A 594 13.16 -17.58 -4.53
C SER A 594 13.64 -16.28 -3.85
N THR A 595 13.03 -15.18 -4.26
CA THR A 595 13.28 -13.86 -3.66
C THR A 595 13.04 -13.87 -2.14
N ILE A 596 12.18 -14.74 -1.62
CA ILE A 596 11.94 -14.87 -0.16
C ILE A 596 13.22 -15.27 0.58
N ASN A 597 14.01 -16.18 -0.01
CA ASN A 597 15.24 -16.68 0.59
C ASN A 597 16.32 -15.60 0.55
N SER A 598 16.48 -14.91 -0.60
CA SER A 598 17.43 -13.80 -0.72
C SER A 598 17.05 -12.63 0.18
N THR A 599 15.77 -12.32 0.36
CA THR A 599 15.27 -11.24 1.25
C THR A 599 15.77 -11.45 2.68
N VAL A 600 15.62 -12.66 3.19
CA VAL A 600 16.04 -13.05 4.53
C VAL A 600 17.57 -13.06 4.65
N GLN A 601 18.27 -13.52 3.62
CA GLN A 601 19.72 -13.47 3.58
C GLN A 601 20.24 -12.02 3.55
N PHE A 602 19.58 -11.11 2.82
CA PHE A 602 19.88 -9.67 2.87
C PHE A 602 19.69 -9.11 4.28
N ARG A 603 18.59 -9.45 4.98
CA ARG A 603 18.39 -9.03 6.38
C ARG A 603 19.53 -9.49 7.28
N LEU A 604 20.01 -10.73 7.10
CA LEU A 604 21.17 -11.25 7.83
C LEU A 604 22.43 -10.45 7.53
N TYR A 605 22.82 -10.29 6.26
CA TYR A 605 24.02 -9.52 5.89
C TYR A 605 23.91 -8.06 6.34
N SER A 606 22.74 -7.44 6.20
CA SER A 606 22.45 -6.07 6.62
C SER A 606 22.77 -5.87 8.10
N SER A 607 22.33 -6.77 8.97
CA SER A 607 22.65 -6.72 10.40
C SER A 607 24.11 -7.09 10.67
N VAL A 608 24.60 -8.20 10.09
CA VAL A 608 25.93 -8.76 10.38
C VAL A 608 27.06 -7.80 10.02
N LEU A 609 27.02 -7.21 8.83
CA LEU A 609 28.07 -6.31 8.35
C LEU A 609 28.16 -5.01 9.17
N ARG A 610 27.11 -4.64 9.91
CA ARG A 610 27.09 -3.45 10.78
C ARG A 610 27.41 -3.77 12.24
N ASN A 611 26.85 -4.87 12.75
CA ASN A 611 26.78 -5.13 14.18
C ASN A 611 27.76 -6.22 14.64
N TYR A 612 28.25 -7.07 13.74
CA TYR A 612 29.07 -8.24 14.08
C TYR A 612 30.33 -8.29 13.21
N PRO A 613 31.37 -7.48 13.52
CA PRO A 613 32.63 -7.51 12.78
C PRO A 613 33.20 -8.93 12.72
N ASN A 614 33.39 -9.43 11.49
CA ASN A 614 33.76 -10.81 11.21
C ASN A 614 34.54 -10.91 9.88
N SER A 615 35.11 -12.08 9.58
CA SER A 615 35.88 -12.34 8.37
C SER A 615 35.19 -13.27 7.36
N TRP A 616 33.98 -13.75 7.67
CA TRP A 616 33.29 -14.81 6.92
C TRP A 616 32.21 -14.29 5.97
N MET A 617 31.72 -13.08 6.22
CA MET A 617 30.70 -12.41 5.41
C MET A 617 31.23 -11.03 5.03
N SER A 618 31.28 -10.73 3.74
CA SER A 618 31.84 -9.48 3.22
C SER A 618 30.83 -8.64 2.44
N ALA A 619 31.14 -7.35 2.24
CA ALA A 619 30.36 -6.48 1.35
C ALA A 619 30.40 -6.96 -0.11
N ASN A 620 31.45 -7.68 -0.52
CA ASN A 620 31.53 -8.27 -1.85
C ASN A 620 30.55 -9.44 -2.02
N ASP A 621 30.35 -10.25 -0.99
CA ASP A 621 29.35 -11.33 -1.00
C ASP A 621 27.94 -10.75 -1.08
N TYR A 622 27.66 -9.69 -0.30
CA TYR A 622 26.43 -8.92 -0.40
C TYR A 622 26.20 -8.38 -1.82
N LYS A 623 27.24 -7.81 -2.45
CA LYS A 623 27.18 -7.34 -3.84
C LYS A 623 26.83 -8.48 -4.79
N LYS A 624 27.48 -9.64 -4.68
CA LYS A 624 27.17 -10.81 -5.52
C LYS A 624 25.72 -11.26 -5.34
N LEU A 625 25.22 -11.29 -4.10
CA LEU A 625 23.83 -11.63 -3.80
C LEU A 625 22.86 -10.64 -4.45
N LEU A 626 23.13 -9.33 -4.38
CA LEU A 626 22.33 -8.28 -5.04
C LEU A 626 22.26 -8.48 -6.57
N TYR A 627 23.38 -8.81 -7.20
CA TYR A 627 23.45 -9.04 -8.64
C TYR A 627 22.72 -10.33 -9.05
N TRP A 628 22.93 -11.44 -8.33
CA TRP A 628 22.27 -12.71 -8.64
C TRP A 628 20.76 -12.69 -8.35
N ASN A 629 20.33 -12.01 -7.27
CA ASN A 629 18.92 -11.74 -7.00
C ASN A 629 18.24 -10.99 -8.14
N THR A 630 18.94 -10.01 -8.73
CA THR A 630 18.46 -9.25 -9.89
C THR A 630 18.42 -10.13 -11.14
N TRP A 631 19.47 -10.92 -11.38
CA TRP A 631 19.58 -11.78 -12.56
C TRP A 631 18.51 -12.86 -12.59
N ALA A 632 18.18 -13.48 -11.45
CA ALA A 632 17.15 -14.51 -11.36
C ALA A 632 15.76 -14.02 -11.82
N GLN A 633 15.47 -12.73 -11.61
CA GLN A 633 14.22 -12.08 -12.02
C GLN A 633 14.19 -11.69 -13.51
N TYR A 634 15.25 -11.93 -14.28
CA TYR A 634 15.24 -11.78 -15.74
C TYR A 634 15.32 -13.16 -16.40
N VAL A 635 14.44 -13.44 -17.36
CA VAL A 635 14.49 -14.71 -18.10
C VAL A 635 15.83 -14.82 -18.83
N GLY A 636 16.69 -15.74 -18.39
CA GLY A 636 18.06 -15.92 -18.90
C GLY A 636 18.98 -14.72 -18.69
N GLY A 637 18.71 -13.85 -17.70
CA GLY A 637 19.48 -12.61 -17.51
C GLY A 637 19.21 -11.52 -18.53
N ASN A 638 18.21 -11.70 -19.42
CA ASN A 638 17.87 -10.71 -20.43
C ASN A 638 16.93 -9.65 -19.85
N THR A 639 17.43 -8.42 -19.75
CA THR A 639 16.72 -7.26 -19.19
C THR A 639 15.48 -6.87 -19.97
N ALA A 640 15.27 -7.35 -21.20
CA ALA A 640 14.00 -7.20 -21.92
C ALA A 640 12.85 -7.96 -21.25
N TRP A 641 13.15 -9.00 -20.46
CA TRP A 641 12.19 -9.98 -19.97
C TRP A 641 12.19 -10.13 -18.45
N PRO A 642 11.88 -9.07 -17.68
CA PRO A 642 11.69 -9.22 -16.24
C PRO A 642 10.48 -10.09 -15.93
N ASP A 643 10.67 -11.11 -15.11
CA ASP A 643 9.64 -11.98 -14.58
C ASP A 643 10.07 -12.55 -13.23
N ALA A 644 9.60 -11.95 -12.14
CA ALA A 644 9.73 -12.52 -10.82
C ALA A 644 8.71 -13.66 -10.68
N ASN A 645 9.17 -14.91 -10.74
CA ASN A 645 8.33 -16.06 -10.47
C ASN A 645 8.22 -16.26 -8.95
N GLU A 646 7.24 -17.06 -8.50
CA GLU A 646 7.16 -17.45 -7.09
C GLU A 646 8.44 -18.17 -6.64
N PHE A 647 8.99 -19.06 -7.46
CA PHE A 647 10.27 -19.69 -7.21
C PHE A 647 10.93 -20.17 -8.50
N TRP A 648 12.19 -20.59 -8.36
CA TRP A 648 13.04 -21.16 -9.39
C TRP A 648 13.64 -22.47 -8.90
N ALA A 649 13.98 -23.35 -9.84
CA ALA A 649 14.64 -24.61 -9.55
C ALA A 649 15.54 -25.04 -10.73
N ASP A 650 16.19 -26.19 -10.56
CA ASP A 650 17.01 -26.84 -11.59
C ASP A 650 18.11 -25.94 -12.16
N TRP A 651 18.79 -25.20 -11.27
CA TRP A 651 20.02 -24.50 -11.64
C TRP A 651 21.11 -25.49 -12.03
N ASN A 652 21.64 -25.36 -13.24
CA ASN A 652 22.64 -26.28 -13.78
C ASN A 652 24.09 -25.73 -13.77
N GLY A 653 24.31 -24.57 -13.14
CA GLY A 653 25.59 -23.85 -13.16
C GLY A 653 25.68 -22.71 -14.17
N SER A 654 24.72 -22.60 -15.11
CA SER A 654 24.70 -21.54 -16.14
C SER A 654 23.31 -20.97 -16.42
N SER A 655 22.24 -21.76 -16.25
CA SER A 655 20.86 -21.35 -16.45
C SER A 655 19.91 -21.93 -15.40
N VAL A 656 18.81 -21.20 -15.16
CA VAL A 656 17.66 -21.68 -14.39
C VAL A 656 16.76 -22.44 -15.36
N ASN A 657 16.71 -23.77 -15.23
CA ASN A 657 15.94 -24.60 -16.14
C ASN A 657 14.45 -24.71 -15.78
N TYR A 658 14.09 -24.38 -14.54
CA TYR A 658 12.70 -24.32 -14.11
C TYR A 658 12.36 -22.97 -13.47
N ARG A 659 11.32 -22.32 -13.99
CA ARG A 659 10.69 -21.12 -13.44
C ARG A 659 9.24 -21.49 -13.13
N SER A 660 8.77 -21.22 -11.92
CA SER A 660 7.43 -21.65 -11.50
C SER A 660 6.31 -20.91 -12.24
N TRP A 661 5.11 -21.49 -12.20
CA TRP A 661 3.95 -21.08 -13.01
C TRP A 661 3.25 -19.81 -12.55
N ILE A 662 3.62 -19.25 -11.39
CA ILE A 662 3.12 -17.97 -10.90
C ILE A 662 4.12 -16.90 -11.33
N HIS A 663 3.65 -15.97 -12.16
CA HIS A 663 4.46 -14.93 -12.78
C HIS A 663 4.23 -13.58 -12.13
N HIS A 664 5.20 -12.68 -12.29
CA HIS A 664 5.14 -11.31 -11.76
C HIS A 664 4.73 -11.24 -10.27
N ASN A 665 5.27 -12.16 -9.48
CA ASN A 665 5.01 -12.33 -8.05
C ASN A 665 5.88 -11.40 -7.19
N ILE A 666 5.48 -11.23 -5.93
CA ILE A 666 6.21 -10.52 -4.87
C ILE A 666 6.55 -11.44 -3.69
N LEU A 667 6.92 -12.69 -3.90
CA LEU A 667 7.37 -13.59 -2.82
C LEU A 667 8.75 -13.15 -2.27
N GLY A 668 8.80 -12.04 -1.52
CA GLY A 668 10.00 -11.39 -1.02
C GLY A 668 10.23 -9.95 -1.51
N SER A 669 11.23 -9.28 -0.93
CA SER A 669 11.55 -7.88 -1.16
C SER A 669 13.04 -7.60 -1.36
N SER A 670 13.36 -6.56 -2.14
CA SER A 670 14.76 -6.21 -2.36
C SER A 670 15.04 -4.76 -2.75
N ASN A 671 14.06 -3.88 -2.96
CA ASN A 671 14.38 -2.48 -3.24
C ASN A 671 14.94 -1.76 -2.01
N TRP A 672 14.50 -2.16 -0.82
CA TRP A 672 15.02 -1.66 0.45
C TRP A 672 16.53 -1.88 0.59
N THR A 673 17.11 -2.91 -0.03
CA THR A 673 18.57 -3.17 0.00
C THR A 673 19.37 -1.97 -0.54
N VAL A 674 18.92 -1.34 -1.63
CA VAL A 674 19.62 -0.18 -2.19
C VAL A 674 19.44 1.04 -1.29
N ILE A 675 18.25 1.22 -0.71
CA ILE A 675 17.91 2.40 0.12
C ILE A 675 18.58 2.34 1.50
N GLU A 676 18.48 1.18 2.14
CA GLU A 676 18.90 0.95 3.51
C GLU A 676 20.35 0.51 3.62
N ASP A 677 20.82 -0.29 2.67
CA ASP A 677 22.14 -0.89 2.72
C ASP A 677 23.14 -0.15 1.85
N VAL A 678 22.92 -0.03 0.55
CA VAL A 678 23.88 0.66 -0.31
C VAL A 678 23.93 2.16 0.02
N ALA A 679 22.76 2.82 0.03
CA ALA A 679 22.62 4.22 0.40
C ALA A 679 22.56 4.46 1.91
N GLY A 680 22.41 3.41 2.72
CA GLY A 680 22.66 3.45 4.16
C GLY A 680 21.51 3.95 5.03
N LEU A 681 20.36 4.38 4.52
CA LEU A 681 19.32 5.02 5.34
C LEU A 681 18.84 4.12 6.48
N ARG A 682 18.98 4.54 7.75
CA ARG A 682 18.44 3.85 8.93
C ARG A 682 17.23 4.58 9.53
N PRO A 683 16.04 3.96 9.59
CA PRO A 683 14.88 4.53 10.27
C PRO A 683 15.18 4.79 11.77
N ARG A 684 14.68 5.92 12.30
CA ARG A 684 14.89 6.35 13.69
C ARG A 684 13.60 6.78 14.37
N SER A 685 13.62 6.90 15.69
CA SER A 685 12.49 7.40 16.49
C SER A 685 12.63 8.87 16.91
N ASP A 686 13.77 9.51 16.62
CA ASP A 686 13.99 10.95 16.80
C ASP A 686 13.99 11.68 15.44
N ALA A 687 14.28 12.98 15.42
CA ALA A 687 14.30 13.78 14.19
C ALA A 687 15.57 13.58 13.33
N LYS A 688 16.61 12.92 13.84
CA LYS A 688 17.91 12.80 13.16
C LYS A 688 17.80 11.92 11.91
N VAL A 689 18.73 12.14 10.97
CA VAL A 689 18.93 11.26 9.82
C VAL A 689 20.22 10.48 10.05
N GLU A 690 20.15 9.16 9.97
CA GLU A 690 21.30 8.28 10.09
C GLU A 690 21.47 7.49 8.81
N LEU A 691 22.71 7.51 8.30
CA LEU A 691 23.15 6.68 7.21
C LEU A 691 24.27 5.74 7.69
N SER A 692 24.15 4.46 7.38
CA SER A 692 25.15 3.42 7.63
C SER A 692 25.28 2.54 6.38
N PRO A 693 26.01 3.00 5.34
CA PRO A 693 26.12 2.29 4.08
C PRO A 693 26.96 1.02 4.19
N ILE A 694 26.59 -0.02 3.44
CA ILE A 694 27.42 -1.17 3.11
C ILE A 694 28.12 -0.83 1.80
N ASN A 695 29.42 -0.51 1.88
CA ASN A 695 30.20 -0.12 0.71
C ASN A 695 30.48 -1.34 -0.19
N ILE A 696 29.68 -1.47 -1.25
CA ILE A 696 29.82 -2.51 -2.28
C ILE A 696 30.72 -2.08 -3.46
N GLY A 697 31.44 -0.95 -3.34
CA GLY A 697 32.32 -0.43 -4.37
C GLY A 697 31.60 0.04 -5.63
N TRP A 698 30.36 0.53 -5.51
CA TRP A 698 29.78 1.35 -6.56
C TRP A 698 30.33 2.77 -6.47
N THR A 699 30.76 3.31 -7.60
CA THR A 699 31.30 4.66 -7.67
C THR A 699 30.23 5.73 -7.53
N HIS A 700 28.96 5.38 -7.70
CA HIS A 700 27.86 6.33 -7.59
C HIS A 700 26.52 5.66 -7.32
N PHE A 701 25.64 6.43 -6.69
CA PHE A 701 24.21 6.18 -6.66
C PHE A 701 23.47 7.46 -6.21
N THR A 702 22.18 7.50 -6.47
CA THR A 702 21.26 8.42 -5.79
C THR A 702 19.96 7.71 -5.43
N VAL A 703 19.47 8.00 -4.23
CA VAL A 703 18.12 7.67 -3.79
C VAL A 703 17.43 9.00 -3.53
N ASN A 704 16.59 9.41 -4.48
CA ASN A 704 16.07 10.75 -4.60
C ASN A 704 14.59 10.82 -4.19
N ASN A 705 14.26 11.84 -3.41
CA ASN A 705 12.90 12.22 -3.07
C ASN A 705 12.12 11.16 -2.27
N LEU A 706 12.75 10.54 -1.27
CA LEU A 706 12.06 9.75 -0.25
C LEU A 706 11.18 10.67 0.60
N ARG A 707 9.94 10.27 0.92
CA ARG A 707 9.11 11.02 1.86
C ARG A 707 9.44 10.61 3.29
N TYR A 708 10.25 11.41 3.98
CA TYR A 708 10.76 11.14 5.31
C TYR A 708 10.23 12.20 6.30
N ARG A 709 9.20 11.83 7.07
CA ARG A 709 8.59 12.65 8.14
C ARG A 709 8.23 14.07 7.68
N ASN A 710 7.40 14.14 6.65
CA ASN A 710 6.96 15.37 5.98
C ASN A 710 8.04 16.19 5.24
N ALA A 711 9.27 15.71 5.16
CA ALA A 711 10.31 16.25 4.30
C ALA A 711 10.62 15.30 3.13
N ASP A 712 11.20 15.85 2.06
CA ASP A 712 11.76 15.08 0.96
C ASP A 712 13.26 14.88 1.19
N LEU A 713 13.68 13.63 1.40
CA LEU A 713 15.08 13.24 1.62
C LEU A 713 15.67 12.68 0.32
N THR A 714 16.81 13.24 -0.09
CA THR A 714 17.63 12.70 -1.18
C THR A 714 19.02 12.36 -0.64
N ILE A 715 19.53 11.18 -0.99
CA ILE A 715 20.87 10.68 -0.62
C ILE A 715 21.65 10.49 -1.92
N VAL A 716 22.86 11.04 -2.01
CA VAL A 716 23.72 10.94 -3.21
C VAL A 716 25.12 10.51 -2.81
N TRP A 717 25.71 9.59 -3.57
CA TRP A 717 27.12 9.26 -3.56
C TRP A 717 27.67 9.45 -4.97
N ASP A 718 28.74 10.23 -5.09
CA ASP A 718 29.56 10.34 -6.31
C ASP A 718 31.03 10.28 -5.88
N ASP A 719 31.74 9.23 -6.26
CA ASP A 719 33.07 8.91 -5.73
C ASP A 719 34.12 9.90 -6.26
N PRO A 720 34.67 10.79 -5.40
CA PRO A 720 35.69 11.74 -5.84
C PRO A 720 36.99 11.07 -6.32
N ALA A 721 37.21 9.79 -6.00
CA ALA A 721 38.43 9.08 -6.34
C ALA A 721 38.49 8.61 -7.80
N ASP A 722 37.36 8.58 -8.52
CA ASP A 722 37.35 8.11 -9.91
C ASP A 722 37.44 9.23 -10.96
N GLY A 723 37.33 10.48 -10.53
CA GLY A 723 37.49 11.67 -11.37
C GLY A 723 36.35 11.92 -12.35
N ILE A 724 35.17 11.33 -12.14
CA ILE A 724 34.00 11.47 -13.01
C ILE A 724 32.84 12.11 -12.24
N VAL A 725 32.48 13.34 -12.61
CA VAL A 725 31.25 13.99 -12.12
C VAL A 725 30.03 13.40 -12.82
N ARG A 726 29.17 12.69 -12.08
CA ARG A 726 27.98 12.02 -12.62
C ARG A 726 26.69 12.76 -12.40
N TYR A 727 26.64 13.55 -11.34
CA TYR A 727 25.47 14.35 -10.98
C TYR A 727 25.83 15.85 -11.06
N PRO A 728 25.77 16.47 -12.25
CA PRO A 728 26.07 17.89 -12.41
C PRO A 728 25.28 18.76 -11.42
N GLY A 729 25.97 19.66 -10.71
CA GLY A 729 25.37 20.52 -9.69
C GLY A 729 25.26 19.89 -8.29
N VAL A 730 25.68 18.63 -8.12
CA VAL A 730 25.86 17.96 -6.82
C VAL A 730 27.36 17.82 -6.54
N PRO A 731 27.85 18.09 -5.31
CA PRO A 731 29.25 17.89 -4.98
C PRO A 731 29.59 16.40 -4.98
N GLU A 732 30.81 16.06 -5.40
CA GLU A 732 31.38 14.75 -5.14
C GLU A 732 31.46 14.48 -3.64
N GLY A 733 31.35 13.20 -3.27
CA GLY A 733 31.21 12.73 -1.90
C GLY A 733 29.80 12.22 -1.57
N TYR A 734 29.58 11.94 -0.30
CA TYR A 734 28.37 11.35 0.24
C TYR A 734 27.48 12.42 0.87
N SER A 735 26.41 12.79 0.17
CA SER A 735 25.58 13.95 0.48
C SER A 735 24.14 13.58 0.82
N ILE A 736 23.52 14.36 1.72
CA ILE A 736 22.07 14.39 1.91
C ILE A 736 21.49 15.76 1.58
N TYR A 737 20.27 15.73 1.06
CA TYR A 737 19.46 16.89 0.77
C TYR A 737 18.10 16.75 1.43
N ILE A 738 17.61 17.85 2.01
CA ILE A 738 16.29 17.96 2.61
C ILE A 738 15.50 19.00 1.82
N ASN A 739 14.35 18.59 1.25
CA ASN A 739 13.52 19.43 0.39
C ASN A 739 14.31 20.04 -0.79
N GLY A 740 15.24 19.27 -1.37
CA GLY A 740 16.10 19.70 -2.47
C GLY A 740 17.29 20.58 -2.08
N ALA A 741 17.41 21.01 -0.82
CA ALA A 741 18.53 21.80 -0.32
C ALA A 741 19.60 20.91 0.34
N ARG A 742 20.88 21.16 0.04
CA ARG A 742 22.00 20.37 0.61
C ARG A 742 22.04 20.56 2.12
N ALA A 743 22.03 19.46 2.87
CA ALA A 743 22.06 19.45 4.33
C ALA A 743 23.43 19.04 4.88
N ALA A 744 24.06 18.01 4.31
CA ALA A 744 25.40 17.57 4.70
C ALA A 744 26.13 16.87 3.55
N THR A 745 27.47 16.91 3.58
CA THR A 745 28.36 16.13 2.71
C THR A 745 29.55 15.60 3.53
N VAL A 746 29.82 14.31 3.39
CA VAL A 746 31.01 13.62 3.90
C VAL A 746 31.86 13.19 2.70
N SER A 747 33.18 13.33 2.76
CA SER A 747 34.06 13.09 1.60
C SER A 747 34.14 11.63 1.16
N THR A 748 33.77 10.68 2.03
CA THR A 748 33.86 9.25 1.80
C THR A 748 32.54 8.55 2.16
N LEU A 749 32.29 7.40 1.54
CA LEU A 749 31.13 6.57 1.83
C LEU A 749 31.32 5.81 3.16
N VAL A 750 30.98 6.47 4.26
CA VAL A 750 31.08 5.96 5.64
C VAL A 750 29.81 6.25 6.44
N PRO A 751 29.56 5.55 7.57
CA PRO A 751 28.42 5.86 8.42
C PRO A 751 28.47 7.29 8.96
N PHE A 752 27.31 7.97 8.96
CA PHE A 752 27.15 9.25 9.64
C PHE A 752 25.73 9.48 10.16
N THR A 753 25.61 10.27 11.21
CA THR A 753 24.32 10.81 11.70
C THR A 753 24.35 12.33 11.61
N TRP A 754 23.32 12.91 11.01
CA TRP A 754 23.13 14.37 10.91
C TRP A 754 21.95 14.80 11.79
N ASP A 755 22.18 15.84 12.59
CA ASP A 755 21.17 16.46 13.46
C ASP A 755 20.55 17.69 12.79
N PRO A 756 19.26 17.67 12.42
CA PRO A 756 18.62 18.78 11.73
C PRO A 756 18.59 20.07 12.54
N ALA A 757 18.55 19.99 13.87
CA ALA A 757 18.41 21.16 14.74
C ALA A 757 19.71 21.98 14.82
N THR A 758 20.86 21.31 14.73
CA THR A 758 22.18 21.94 14.90
C THR A 758 23.03 21.93 13.65
N GLY A 759 22.71 21.07 12.68
CA GLY A 759 23.56 20.77 11.53
C GLY A 759 24.71 19.82 11.84
N ALA A 760 24.92 19.44 13.10
CA ALA A 760 26.05 18.62 13.50
C ALA A 760 26.03 17.23 12.81
N VAL A 761 27.19 16.80 12.34
CA VAL A 761 27.41 15.49 11.72
C VAL A 761 28.34 14.66 12.61
N THR A 762 27.90 13.50 13.04
CA THR A 762 28.72 12.49 13.74
C THR A 762 29.16 11.43 12.74
N THR A 763 30.45 11.30 12.48
CA THR A 763 31.01 10.34 11.52
C THR A 763 32.50 10.07 11.81
N GLY A 764 33.03 8.97 11.26
CA GLY A 764 34.47 8.73 11.18
C GLY A 764 35.15 9.32 9.93
N GLY A 765 34.39 9.89 8.99
CA GLY A 765 34.92 10.52 7.77
C GLY A 765 35.13 12.04 7.90
N THR A 766 35.61 12.67 6.83
CA THR A 766 35.78 14.13 6.77
C THR A 766 34.49 14.79 6.33
N VAL A 767 33.91 15.64 7.19
CA VAL A 767 32.71 16.44 6.86
C VAL A 767 33.14 17.66 6.04
N THR A 768 32.71 17.74 4.78
CA THR A 768 33.07 18.85 3.87
C THR A 768 31.99 19.93 3.83
N TYR A 769 30.76 19.60 4.23
CA TYR A 769 29.67 20.55 4.39
C TYR A 769 28.65 20.04 5.39
N ASN A 770 28.07 20.96 6.17
CA ASN A 770 26.85 20.71 6.92
C ASN A 770 26.13 22.02 7.23
N THR A 771 24.82 21.95 7.41
CA THR A 771 24.00 23.06 7.89
C THR A 771 22.82 22.52 8.71
N ALA A 772 22.29 23.33 9.62
CA ALA A 772 21.01 23.08 10.25
C ALA A 772 19.88 23.26 9.22
N VAL A 773 18.83 22.44 9.34
CA VAL A 773 17.60 22.56 8.55
C VAL A 773 16.42 22.40 9.50
N SER A 774 15.74 23.51 9.79
CA SER A 774 14.57 23.51 10.66
C SER A 774 13.39 22.78 10.03
N GLY A 775 12.55 22.15 10.86
CA GLY A 775 11.26 21.60 10.44
C GLY A 775 11.25 20.11 10.13
N LEU A 776 12.40 19.42 10.15
CA LEU A 776 12.39 17.95 10.13
C LEU A 776 11.88 17.42 11.48
N GLN A 777 10.82 16.62 11.43
CA GLN A 777 10.07 16.18 12.60
C GLN A 777 10.58 14.84 13.13
N ALA A 778 10.40 14.58 14.44
CA ALA A 778 10.38 13.20 14.93
C ALA A 778 9.09 12.49 14.46
N PRO A 779 9.06 11.15 14.34
CA PRO A 779 7.88 10.43 13.83
C PRO A 779 6.56 10.76 14.53
N ASN A 780 6.57 10.92 15.86
CA ASN A 780 5.38 11.23 16.67
C ASN A 780 4.91 12.69 16.57
N GLN A 781 5.68 13.55 15.91
CA GLN A 781 5.32 14.94 15.63
C GLN A 781 4.70 15.11 14.24
N VAL A 782 4.73 14.07 13.40
CA VAL A 782 4.11 14.10 12.08
C VAL A 782 2.60 14.04 12.22
N ALA A 783 1.91 14.94 11.52
CA ALA A 783 0.46 14.90 11.36
C ALA A 783 0.09 14.35 9.98
N GLN A 784 -0.69 13.27 9.97
CA GLN A 784 -1.31 12.73 8.76
C GLN A 784 -2.73 13.30 8.64
N SER A 785 -3.05 13.89 7.50
CA SER A 785 -4.33 14.60 7.29
C SER A 785 -4.97 14.37 5.93
N SER A 786 -4.34 13.58 5.04
CA SER A 786 -4.95 13.29 3.74
C SER A 786 -6.31 12.59 3.94
N PRO A 787 -7.33 12.88 3.10
CA PRO A 787 -8.65 12.26 3.24
C PRO A 787 -8.59 10.73 3.31
N ARG A 788 -7.65 10.13 2.55
CA ARG A 788 -7.45 8.69 2.56
C ARG A 788 -6.89 8.17 3.89
N MET A 789 -5.91 8.86 4.49
CA MET A 789 -5.40 8.49 5.81
C MET A 789 -6.47 8.68 6.88
N VAL A 790 -7.24 9.77 6.83
CA VAL A 790 -8.35 10.00 7.76
C VAL A 790 -9.36 8.86 7.71
N ASP A 791 -9.78 8.44 6.52
CA ASP A 791 -10.71 7.33 6.35
C ASP A 791 -10.15 5.99 6.83
N MET A 792 -8.93 5.62 6.42
CA MET A 792 -8.28 4.37 6.83
C MET A 792 -8.12 4.29 8.35
N LEU A 793 -7.66 5.37 8.99
CA LEU A 793 -7.44 5.36 10.43
C LEU A 793 -8.77 5.44 11.20
N ALA A 794 -9.79 6.12 10.68
CA ALA A 794 -11.11 6.10 11.27
C ALA A 794 -11.71 4.69 11.26
N LYS A 795 -11.53 3.94 10.16
CA LYS A 795 -11.87 2.51 10.04
C LYS A 795 -11.12 1.62 11.03
N ALA A 796 -9.88 1.98 11.36
CA ALA A 796 -9.07 1.32 12.39
C ALA A 796 -9.30 1.88 13.81
N GLY A 797 -10.31 2.71 14.04
CA GLY A 797 -10.66 3.19 15.38
C GLY A 797 -9.97 4.47 15.83
N VAL A 798 -9.21 5.15 14.97
CA VAL A 798 -8.40 6.33 15.30
C VAL A 798 -8.96 7.57 14.61
N ASP A 799 -9.26 8.62 15.38
CA ASP A 799 -9.60 9.93 14.83
C ASP A 799 -8.35 10.76 14.56
N LEU A 800 -8.07 11.06 13.30
CA LEU A 800 -6.98 11.98 12.92
C LEU A 800 -7.40 13.45 12.91
N THR A 801 -8.70 13.73 12.97
CA THR A 801 -9.27 15.09 12.84
C THR A 801 -9.33 15.83 14.17
N ALA A 802 -9.32 15.12 15.29
CA ALA A 802 -9.39 15.69 16.63
C ALA A 802 -8.80 14.73 17.67
N ASN A 803 -8.25 15.31 18.75
CA ASN A 803 -7.82 14.55 19.92
C ASN A 803 -8.97 14.49 20.94
N LEU A 804 -9.82 13.48 20.84
CA LEU A 804 -11.03 13.35 21.65
C LEU A 804 -10.90 12.25 22.70
N THR A 805 -11.43 12.49 23.90
CA THR A 805 -11.56 11.46 24.93
C THR A 805 -12.74 10.53 24.63
N ASN A 806 -12.47 9.23 24.44
CA ASN A 806 -13.52 8.23 24.28
C ASN A 806 -14.25 8.01 25.61
N LEU A 807 -15.51 8.43 25.69
CA LEU A 807 -16.37 8.28 26.86
C LEU A 807 -16.85 6.84 27.06
N ALA A 808 -16.79 5.98 26.04
CA ALA A 808 -17.12 4.57 26.15
C ALA A 808 -16.03 3.77 26.89
N ALA A 809 -14.79 4.27 26.89
CA ALA A 809 -13.68 3.62 27.59
C ALA A 809 -13.95 3.62 29.11
N GLY A 810 -14.05 2.43 29.70
CA GLY A 810 -14.36 2.24 31.12
C GLY A 810 -15.86 2.35 31.47
N ALA A 811 -16.75 2.50 30.49
CA ALA A 811 -18.19 2.44 30.71
C ALA A 811 -18.64 1.00 31.08
N THR A 812 -19.75 0.88 31.81
CA THR A 812 -20.39 -0.42 32.04
C THR A 812 -21.35 -0.72 30.89
N ALA A 813 -21.10 -1.81 30.16
CA ALA A 813 -21.94 -2.22 29.04
C ALA A 813 -23.03 -3.21 29.44
N THR A 814 -24.21 -3.08 28.85
CA THR A 814 -25.31 -4.06 28.89
C THR A 814 -25.94 -4.19 27.50
N ALA A 815 -26.72 -5.25 27.24
CA ALA A 815 -27.38 -5.45 25.96
C ALA A 815 -28.74 -6.14 26.12
N SER A 816 -29.57 -6.12 25.07
CA SER A 816 -30.82 -6.90 24.99
C SER A 816 -30.55 -8.38 25.21
N THR A 817 -29.59 -8.91 24.45
CA THR A 817 -29.08 -10.27 24.53
C THR A 817 -27.60 -10.28 24.12
N THR A 818 -26.91 -11.37 24.45
CA THR A 818 -25.53 -11.62 24.02
C THR A 818 -25.46 -13.06 23.55
N ALA A 819 -25.05 -13.26 22.30
CA ALA A 819 -24.90 -14.58 21.71
C ALA A 819 -23.67 -15.30 22.26
N SER A 820 -23.75 -16.63 22.30
CA SER A 820 -22.60 -17.49 22.65
C SER A 820 -21.40 -17.21 21.73
N GLY A 821 -20.20 -17.18 22.31
CA GLY A 821 -18.96 -16.84 21.60
C GLY A 821 -18.70 -15.35 21.38
N SER A 822 -19.60 -14.47 21.85
CA SER A 822 -19.41 -13.01 21.89
C SER A 822 -19.52 -12.51 23.32
N ASN A 823 -19.03 -11.30 23.62
CA ASN A 823 -19.15 -10.72 24.96
C ASN A 823 -19.32 -9.20 24.92
N LEU A 824 -19.88 -8.63 25.99
CA LEU A 824 -20.17 -7.21 26.08
C LEU A 824 -18.92 -6.33 26.00
N ALA A 825 -17.82 -6.76 26.64
CA ALA A 825 -16.58 -5.98 26.71
C ALA A 825 -15.87 -5.86 25.35
N GLY A 826 -16.11 -6.80 24.44
CA GLY A 826 -15.51 -6.80 23.11
C GLY A 826 -15.94 -5.65 22.21
N ALA A 827 -16.93 -4.84 22.58
CA ALA A 827 -17.32 -3.64 21.83
C ALA A 827 -16.87 -2.32 22.49
N ILE A 828 -16.05 -2.38 23.55
CA ILE A 828 -15.51 -1.20 24.26
C ILE A 828 -14.04 -1.41 24.66
N ASP A 829 -13.31 -2.26 23.93
CA ASP A 829 -11.90 -2.54 24.21
C ASP A 829 -10.95 -1.51 23.56
N GLY A 830 -11.50 -0.63 22.72
CA GLY A 830 -10.79 0.46 22.06
C GLY A 830 -10.36 0.15 20.63
N PHE A 831 -10.51 -1.08 20.16
CA PHE A 831 -9.96 -1.54 18.88
C PHE A 831 -11.04 -2.25 18.04
N PRO A 832 -11.39 -1.75 16.84
CA PRO A 832 -12.45 -2.35 16.03
C PRO A 832 -11.99 -3.62 15.26
N THR A 833 -11.15 -4.45 15.89
CA THR A 833 -10.71 -5.75 15.34
C THR A 833 -11.92 -6.66 15.13
N ASN A 834 -11.80 -7.64 14.24
CA ASN A 834 -12.90 -8.56 13.96
C ASN A 834 -13.38 -9.34 15.19
N GLU A 835 -12.49 -9.63 16.14
CA GLU A 835 -12.79 -10.21 17.46
C GLU A 835 -11.83 -9.60 18.51
N PRO A 836 -12.21 -9.56 19.81
CA PRO A 836 -13.54 -9.89 20.35
C PRO A 836 -14.61 -8.91 19.87
N PHE A 837 -15.90 -9.24 20.08
CA PHE A 837 -17.03 -8.39 19.69
C PHE A 837 -18.24 -8.71 20.56
N TRP A 838 -19.25 -7.84 20.56
CA TRP A 838 -20.61 -8.14 21.05
C TRP A 838 -21.51 -8.56 19.88
N GLY A 839 -22.28 -9.64 20.05
CA GLY A 839 -23.27 -10.09 19.06
C GLY A 839 -24.65 -10.27 19.69
N GLY A 840 -25.68 -9.70 19.08
CA GLY A 840 -27.08 -9.93 19.43
C GLY A 840 -27.59 -11.31 19.00
N THR A 841 -28.72 -11.74 19.55
CA THR A 841 -29.36 -13.03 19.19
C THR A 841 -30.54 -12.88 18.22
N SER A 842 -31.07 -11.68 18.05
CA SER A 842 -32.25 -11.37 17.24
C SER A 842 -31.87 -11.08 15.80
N THR A 843 -32.70 -11.53 14.85
CA THR A 843 -32.67 -11.03 13.46
C THR A 843 -33.58 -9.81 13.26
N GLY A 844 -34.35 -9.44 14.29
CA GLY A 844 -35.18 -8.23 14.35
C GLY A 844 -34.42 -7.10 15.02
N GLN A 845 -34.88 -6.65 16.19
CA GLN A 845 -34.20 -5.60 16.95
C GLN A 845 -33.33 -6.17 18.08
N ASP A 846 -32.18 -5.54 18.30
CA ASP A 846 -31.30 -5.71 19.46
C ASP A 846 -30.75 -4.34 19.88
N TRP A 847 -30.33 -4.19 21.13
CA TRP A 847 -29.69 -2.97 21.61
C TRP A 847 -28.43 -3.24 22.42
N TYR A 848 -27.47 -2.32 22.32
CA TYR A 848 -26.25 -2.29 23.12
C TYR A 848 -26.14 -0.96 23.85
N GLU A 849 -26.00 -1.00 25.16
CA GLU A 849 -26.04 0.14 26.07
C GLU A 849 -24.68 0.38 26.71
N LEU A 850 -24.33 1.67 26.86
CA LEU A 850 -23.24 2.17 27.67
C LEU A 850 -23.79 2.98 28.84
N ASN A 851 -23.48 2.55 30.07
CA ASN A 851 -23.61 3.37 31.27
C ASN A 851 -22.27 4.04 31.57
N LEU A 852 -22.22 5.36 31.41
CA LEU A 852 -21.03 6.20 31.53
C LEU A 852 -20.64 6.50 32.99
N GLY A 853 -21.37 5.93 33.97
CA GLY A 853 -21.13 6.09 35.40
C GLY A 853 -21.63 7.42 35.98
N ALA A 854 -21.52 8.51 35.21
CA ALA A 854 -22.05 9.84 35.54
C ALA A 854 -22.64 10.51 34.30
N THR A 855 -23.46 11.54 34.47
CA THR A 855 -23.95 12.37 33.35
C THR A 855 -22.77 12.98 32.60
N ARG A 856 -22.66 12.68 31.30
CA ARG A 856 -21.67 13.25 30.39
C ARG A 856 -22.38 13.97 29.26
N THR A 857 -21.77 15.04 28.77
CA THR A 857 -22.16 15.67 27.50
C THR A 857 -21.50 14.90 26.36
N LEU A 858 -22.25 14.62 25.30
CA LEU A 858 -21.77 13.99 24.08
C LEU A 858 -22.55 14.47 22.87
N ASN A 859 -21.91 14.46 21.71
CA ASN A 859 -22.47 14.91 20.44
C ASN A 859 -22.01 14.07 19.23
N GLU A 860 -21.26 12.99 19.49
CA GLU A 860 -20.78 12.07 18.46
C GLU A 860 -20.72 10.63 19.00
N VAL A 861 -21.15 9.68 18.18
CA VAL A 861 -21.00 8.24 18.39
C VAL A 861 -20.42 7.61 17.13
N ARG A 862 -19.42 6.74 17.29
CA ARG A 862 -18.84 5.93 16.22
C ARG A 862 -19.15 4.46 16.48
N LEU A 863 -19.66 3.79 15.46
CA LEU A 863 -20.12 2.41 15.51
C LEU A 863 -19.32 1.57 14.53
N TYR A 864 -18.84 0.42 14.99
CA TYR A 864 -18.09 -0.52 14.19
C TYR A 864 -18.88 -1.84 14.12
N PHE A 865 -19.61 -2.05 13.03
CA PHE A 865 -20.46 -3.24 12.89
C PHE A 865 -19.64 -4.44 12.42
N LYS A 866 -19.86 -5.59 13.07
CA LYS A 866 -19.25 -6.86 12.68
C LYS A 866 -19.79 -7.31 11.34
N ASP A 867 -18.88 -7.72 10.46
CA ASP A 867 -19.21 -8.48 9.27
C ASP A 867 -18.45 -9.81 9.31
N SER A 868 -19.19 -10.92 9.23
CA SER A 868 -18.61 -12.25 9.35
C SER A 868 -18.21 -12.82 7.99
N ARG A 869 -16.95 -13.27 7.92
CA ARG A 869 -16.31 -13.89 6.76
C ARG A 869 -15.78 -15.30 7.13
N PRO A 870 -15.94 -16.33 6.26
CA PRO A 870 -16.72 -16.30 5.03
C PRO A 870 -18.20 -15.97 5.29
N ALA A 871 -18.89 -15.49 4.26
CA ALA A 871 -20.23 -14.89 4.36
C ALA A 871 -21.34 -15.87 4.84
N ASN A 872 -21.04 -17.10 5.23
CA ASN A 872 -22.01 -18.03 5.80
C ASN A 872 -22.28 -17.80 7.31
N ALA A 873 -21.64 -16.82 7.94
CA ALA A 873 -21.76 -16.54 9.37
C ALA A 873 -22.74 -15.37 9.70
N THR A 874 -23.32 -15.46 10.91
CA THR A 874 -24.56 -14.85 11.43
C THR A 874 -24.67 -13.32 11.45
N TYR A 875 -23.57 -12.58 11.37
CA TYR A 875 -23.56 -11.14 11.63
C TYR A 875 -23.33 -10.29 10.38
N ARG A 876 -24.14 -9.25 10.22
CA ARG A 876 -24.03 -8.22 9.18
C ARG A 876 -24.26 -6.84 9.76
N ALA A 877 -23.87 -5.83 8.98
CA ALA A 877 -24.35 -4.47 9.21
C ALA A 877 -25.89 -4.45 9.27
N PRO A 878 -26.48 -3.72 10.24
CA PRO A 878 -27.94 -3.64 10.37
C PRO A 878 -28.57 -2.95 9.15
N SER A 879 -29.86 -3.18 8.90
CA SER A 879 -30.61 -2.42 7.91
C SER A 879 -30.86 -0.97 8.35
N ALA A 880 -30.95 -0.75 9.67
CA ALA A 880 -31.06 0.57 10.28
C ALA A 880 -30.54 0.54 11.74
N TYR A 881 -30.10 1.67 12.26
CA TYR A 881 -29.81 1.85 13.69
C TYR A 881 -30.27 3.22 14.19
N ASP A 882 -30.48 3.35 15.50
CA ASP A 882 -30.86 4.59 16.19
C ASP A 882 -30.04 4.75 17.47
N VAL A 883 -29.39 5.90 17.63
CA VAL A 883 -28.70 6.26 18.88
C VAL A 883 -29.72 6.87 19.83
N GLN A 884 -29.82 6.32 21.04
CA GLN A 884 -30.78 6.71 22.06
C GLN A 884 -30.08 7.08 23.35
N TYR A 885 -30.68 7.95 24.15
CA TYR A 885 -30.24 8.26 25.51
C TYR A 885 -31.38 8.06 26.50
N TYR A 886 -31.02 7.75 27.75
CA TYR A 886 -32.01 7.67 28.83
C TYR A 886 -32.22 9.06 29.42
N ASN A 887 -33.44 9.58 29.34
CA ASN A 887 -33.78 10.93 29.83
C ASN A 887 -34.17 10.98 31.31
N GLY A 888 -34.02 9.87 32.04
CA GLY A 888 -34.44 9.72 33.43
C GLY A 888 -35.73 8.91 33.63
N SER A 889 -36.56 8.78 32.59
CA SER A 889 -37.77 7.95 32.62
C SER A 889 -37.86 6.93 31.48
N ALA A 890 -37.39 7.29 30.28
CA ALA A 890 -37.49 6.45 29.09
C ALA A 890 -36.24 6.59 28.19
N TRP A 891 -36.09 5.60 27.31
CA TRP A 891 -35.18 5.70 26.17
C TRP A 891 -35.81 6.57 25.09
N VAL A 892 -35.10 7.61 24.68
CA VAL A 892 -35.53 8.52 23.62
C VAL A 892 -34.44 8.61 22.56
N SER A 893 -34.85 8.71 21.29
CA SER A 893 -33.92 8.93 20.18
C SER A 893 -33.18 10.24 20.37
N VAL A 894 -31.88 10.21 20.12
CA VAL A 894 -31.08 11.42 20.06
C VAL A 894 -31.58 12.26 18.88
N PRO A 895 -32.00 13.52 19.11
CA PRO A 895 -32.55 14.35 18.05
C PRO A 895 -31.47 14.72 17.03
N GLY A 896 -31.83 14.74 15.75
CA GLY A 896 -30.98 15.29 14.70
C GLY A 896 -29.72 14.48 14.37
N GLN A 897 -29.78 13.14 14.39
CA GLN A 897 -28.64 12.28 14.05
C GLN A 897 -28.25 12.37 12.56
N ALA A 898 -27.12 12.99 12.26
CA ALA A 898 -26.42 12.93 10.97
C ALA A 898 -25.59 11.63 10.91
N LYS A 899 -25.80 10.80 9.89
CA LYS A 899 -25.14 9.49 9.75
C LYS A 899 -24.25 9.44 8.52
N THR A 900 -23.01 8.98 8.71
CA THR A 900 -22.04 8.78 7.63
C THR A 900 -21.43 7.37 7.69
N PRO A 901 -21.64 6.52 6.68
CA PRO A 901 -22.56 6.72 5.55
C PRO A 901 -24.04 6.80 5.97
N ALA A 902 -24.89 7.28 5.06
CA ALA A 902 -26.33 7.40 5.30
C ALA A 902 -27.01 6.03 5.49
N ALA A 903 -26.66 5.05 4.67
CA ALA A 903 -27.04 3.64 4.85
C ALA A 903 -25.99 2.93 5.71
N PRO A 904 -26.36 2.17 6.76
CA PRO A 904 -25.38 1.47 7.59
C PRO A 904 -24.49 0.55 6.76
N ARG A 905 -23.19 0.56 7.06
CA ARG A 905 -22.21 -0.33 6.42
C ARG A 905 -21.48 -1.19 7.44
N ALA A 906 -20.83 -2.24 6.97
CA ALA A 906 -19.92 -3.02 7.80
C ALA A 906 -18.73 -2.18 8.28
N ASN A 907 -18.21 -2.50 9.46
CA ASN A 907 -17.20 -1.73 10.18
C ASN A 907 -17.68 -0.28 10.44
N TYR A 908 -16.95 0.74 9.98
CA TYR A 908 -17.05 2.11 10.48
C TYR A 908 -18.29 2.91 10.03
N ASN A 909 -19.05 3.43 11.01
CA ASN A 909 -20.17 4.35 10.85
C ASN A 909 -20.04 5.50 11.87
N LEU A 910 -20.24 6.73 11.43
CA LEU A 910 -20.20 7.95 12.24
C LEU A 910 -21.60 8.51 12.42
N VAL A 911 -21.93 8.89 13.65
CA VAL A 911 -23.18 9.56 14.02
C VAL A 911 -22.85 10.86 14.74
N GLN A 912 -23.29 11.99 14.21
CA GLN A 912 -23.14 13.31 14.83
C GLN A 912 -24.50 13.93 15.10
N PHE A 913 -24.63 14.68 16.18
CA PHE A 913 -25.91 15.24 16.61
C PHE A 913 -25.72 16.45 17.53
N SER A 914 -26.80 17.19 17.82
CA SER A 914 -26.77 18.26 18.82
C SER A 914 -26.45 17.69 20.21
N ALA A 915 -25.55 18.36 20.96
CA ALA A 915 -25.07 17.84 22.23
C ALA A 915 -26.20 17.49 23.20
N VAL A 916 -26.17 16.26 23.72
CA VAL A 916 -27.07 15.79 24.78
C VAL A 916 -26.27 15.55 26.06
N SER A 917 -26.92 15.68 27.21
CA SER A 917 -26.34 15.32 28.51
C SER A 917 -27.03 14.06 29.03
N ALA A 918 -26.28 12.96 29.13
CA ALA A 918 -26.82 11.66 29.50
C ALA A 918 -25.82 10.84 30.31
N GLN A 919 -26.32 10.04 31.26
CA GLN A 919 -25.53 9.04 31.96
C GLN A 919 -25.52 7.70 31.20
N ARG A 920 -26.59 7.42 30.45
CA ARG A 920 -26.78 6.15 29.73
C ARG A 920 -27.15 6.44 28.28
N ILE A 921 -26.47 5.77 27.37
CA ILE A 921 -26.73 5.82 25.94
C ILE A 921 -26.84 4.40 25.41
N ARG A 922 -27.60 4.18 24.34
CA ARG A 922 -27.65 2.88 23.67
C ARG A 922 -27.78 3.05 22.16
N VAL A 923 -27.40 2.00 21.45
CA VAL A 923 -27.63 1.86 20.01
C VAL A 923 -28.71 0.80 19.85
N LEU A 924 -29.85 1.18 19.28
CA LEU A 924 -30.91 0.25 18.89
C LEU A 924 -30.70 -0.11 17.42
N THR A 925 -30.44 -1.37 17.13
CA THR A 925 -30.19 -1.87 15.78
C THR A 925 -31.38 -2.68 15.26
N THR A 926 -31.65 -2.59 13.97
CA THR A 926 -32.58 -3.48 13.25
C THR A 926 -31.75 -4.34 12.30
N GLY A 927 -31.78 -5.66 12.48
CA GLY A 927 -31.03 -6.63 11.69
C GLY A 927 -31.30 -6.48 10.19
N ALA A 928 -30.31 -6.84 9.38
CA ALA A 928 -30.53 -7.05 7.95
C ALA A 928 -31.33 -8.34 7.75
N SER A 929 -32.03 -8.48 6.61
CA SER A 929 -32.87 -9.64 6.33
C SER A 929 -32.12 -10.96 6.55
N GLY A 930 -32.57 -11.77 7.52
CA GLY A 930 -31.98 -13.06 7.87
C GLY A 930 -30.65 -13.01 8.64
N ALA A 931 -30.16 -11.83 9.04
CA ALA A 931 -28.88 -11.68 9.75
C ALA A 931 -29.05 -10.98 11.11
N ARG A 932 -28.16 -11.29 12.05
CA ARG A 932 -28.04 -10.62 13.35
C ARG A 932 -27.07 -9.45 13.24
N THR A 933 -27.07 -8.57 14.24
CA THR A 933 -26.10 -7.46 14.34
C THR A 933 -25.08 -7.74 15.44
N GLY A 934 -23.84 -7.36 15.17
CA GLY A 934 -22.77 -7.33 16.17
C GLY A 934 -21.97 -6.04 16.07
N LEU A 935 -21.31 -5.67 17.16
CA LEU A 935 -20.45 -4.52 17.27
C LEU A 935 -19.05 -4.98 17.66
N THR A 936 -18.06 -4.64 16.85
CA THR A 936 -16.64 -4.80 17.20
C THR A 936 -16.15 -3.64 18.06
N GLU A 937 -16.79 -2.47 17.99
CA GLU A 937 -16.45 -1.33 18.84
C GLU A 937 -17.58 -0.28 18.82
N VAL A 938 -17.74 0.43 19.94
CA VAL A 938 -18.56 1.64 20.08
C VAL A 938 -17.73 2.70 20.79
N LYS A 939 -17.61 3.87 20.17
CA LYS A 939 -16.94 5.03 20.78
C LYS A 939 -17.90 6.19 20.88
N ALA A 940 -17.85 6.92 21.99
CA ALA A 940 -18.71 8.07 22.25
C ALA A 940 -17.85 9.28 22.61
N TYR A 941 -18.15 10.46 22.05
CA TYR A 941 -17.31 11.64 22.19
C TYR A 941 -18.12 12.91 22.43
N ASN A 942 -17.45 13.87 23.06
CA ASN A 942 -17.82 15.28 23.00
C ASN A 942 -16.81 16.02 22.11
N ARG A 943 -17.18 16.28 20.87
CA ARG A 943 -16.40 17.06 19.90
C ARG A 943 -16.50 18.57 20.12
N GLY A 944 -17.50 19.05 20.87
CA GLY A 944 -17.82 20.49 20.96
C GLY A 944 -18.44 21.06 19.68
N GLY A 945 -18.74 22.36 19.66
CA GLY A 945 -19.35 23.08 18.52
C GLY A 945 -20.85 22.79 18.28
N THR A 946 -21.49 23.62 17.44
CA THR A 946 -22.83 23.33 16.90
C THR A 946 -22.67 22.30 15.78
N GLN A 947 -22.83 21.01 16.12
CA GLN A 947 -22.79 19.94 15.13
C GLN A 947 -23.93 20.10 14.14
N PRO A 948 -23.72 19.76 12.86
CA PRO A 948 -24.70 20.03 11.82
C PRO A 948 -26.00 19.30 12.14
N PRO A 949 -27.16 19.94 11.89
CA PRO A 949 -28.43 19.23 11.82
C PRO A 949 -28.33 18.13 10.74
N PRO A 950 -29.09 17.05 10.88
CA PRO A 950 -28.89 15.80 10.13
C PRO A 950 -28.81 16.01 8.62
N THR A 951 -27.79 15.45 7.98
CA THR A 951 -27.79 15.16 6.55
C THR A 951 -28.71 13.96 6.31
N GLY A 952 -29.90 14.23 5.77
CA GLY A 952 -30.88 13.22 5.38
C GLY A 952 -32.26 13.46 5.97
N SER A 953 -33.00 14.37 5.33
CA SER A 953 -34.48 14.59 5.35
C SER A 953 -34.90 16.07 5.40
N GLY A 954 -33.97 17.02 5.58
CA GLY A 954 -34.32 18.45 5.74
C GLY A 954 -33.77 19.45 4.71
N ASN A 955 -32.80 19.09 3.84
CA ASN A 955 -32.33 20.02 2.81
C ASN A 955 -33.31 20.02 1.63
N LEU A 956 -34.19 21.01 1.60
CA LEU A 956 -35.19 21.18 0.56
C LEU A 956 -34.56 21.67 -0.75
N ALA A 957 -33.35 22.23 -0.73
CA ALA A 957 -32.68 22.77 -1.93
C ALA A 957 -32.46 21.70 -3.01
N THR A 958 -32.19 20.45 -2.66
CA THR A 958 -31.95 19.36 -3.63
C THR A 958 -33.18 19.00 -4.47
N SER A 959 -34.37 19.43 -4.05
CA SER A 959 -35.62 19.28 -4.81
C SER A 959 -35.98 20.49 -5.67
N ALA A 960 -35.22 21.57 -5.57
CA ALA A 960 -35.43 22.79 -6.36
C ALA A 960 -34.81 22.66 -7.76
N THR A 961 -35.35 23.41 -8.71
CA THR A 961 -34.68 23.70 -9.98
C THR A 961 -33.81 24.95 -9.79
N PRO A 962 -32.48 24.85 -9.96
CA PRO A 962 -31.58 26.00 -9.80
C PRO A 962 -31.56 26.85 -11.09
N SER A 963 -31.43 28.16 -10.93
CA SER A 963 -31.20 29.13 -12.01
C SER A 963 -30.29 30.25 -11.53
N ALA A 964 -29.68 31.02 -12.43
CA ALA A 964 -28.75 32.08 -12.05
C ALA A 964 -28.80 33.26 -13.02
N SER A 965 -28.25 34.40 -12.60
CA SER A 965 -28.09 35.60 -13.44
C SER A 965 -27.21 35.33 -14.66
N PHE A 966 -26.15 34.56 -14.47
CA PHE A 966 -25.20 34.13 -15.49
C PHE A 966 -24.50 32.86 -15.00
N THR A 967 -24.02 32.01 -15.93
CA THR A 967 -23.17 30.86 -15.61
C THR A 967 -22.08 30.77 -16.67
N SER A 968 -20.81 30.71 -16.26
CA SER A 968 -19.68 30.55 -17.18
C SER A 968 -19.80 29.25 -17.98
N ALA A 969 -19.30 29.22 -19.22
CA ALA A 969 -19.57 28.13 -20.16
C ALA A 969 -18.99 26.75 -19.75
N TRP A 970 -18.04 26.73 -18.81
CA TRP A 970 -17.43 25.52 -18.23
C TRP A 970 -17.88 25.23 -16.79
N GLU A 971 -18.86 25.98 -16.30
CA GLU A 971 -19.44 25.85 -14.97
C GLU A 971 -20.91 25.46 -15.06
N SER A 972 -21.49 25.06 -13.93
CA SER A 972 -22.86 24.55 -13.90
C SER A 972 -23.65 25.14 -12.75
N VAL A 973 -24.81 25.72 -13.07
CA VAL A 973 -25.76 26.20 -12.06
C VAL A 973 -26.33 25.06 -11.21
N ALA A 974 -26.26 23.81 -11.69
CA ALA A 974 -26.68 22.64 -10.92
C ALA A 974 -25.82 22.42 -9.66
N ALA A 975 -24.58 22.93 -9.64
CA ALA A 975 -23.71 22.86 -8.48
C ALA A 975 -24.29 23.60 -7.26
N VAL A 976 -25.19 24.55 -7.47
CA VAL A 976 -25.81 25.32 -6.38
C VAL A 976 -26.64 24.42 -5.45
N ASN A 977 -27.09 23.23 -5.88
CA ASN A 977 -27.94 22.35 -5.07
C ASN A 977 -27.76 20.84 -5.35
N ASP A 978 -26.57 20.42 -5.76
CA ASP A 978 -26.29 19.02 -6.12
C ASP A 978 -26.12 18.10 -4.88
N GLY A 979 -26.05 18.69 -3.68
CA GLY A 979 -25.96 17.97 -2.41
C GLY A 979 -24.54 17.55 -2.07
N ILE A 980 -23.53 17.96 -2.86
CA ILE A 980 -22.13 17.70 -2.58
C ILE A 980 -21.71 18.55 -1.37
N GLN A 981 -20.83 17.98 -0.53
CA GLN A 981 -20.19 18.71 0.56
C GLN A 981 -18.86 19.25 0.03
N PRO A 982 -18.70 20.58 -0.17
CA PRO A 982 -17.45 21.11 -0.69
C PRO A 982 -16.32 20.94 0.32
N SER A 983 -15.14 20.58 -0.18
CA SER A 983 -13.95 20.33 0.64
C SER A 983 -13.20 21.62 1.01
N SER A 984 -13.29 22.64 0.15
CA SER A 984 -12.73 23.98 0.33
C SER A 984 -13.48 24.98 -0.57
N SER A 985 -13.28 26.28 -0.41
CA SER A 985 -13.83 27.30 -1.33
C SER A 985 -13.20 27.29 -2.72
N ASN A 986 -12.01 26.69 -2.88
CA ASN A 986 -11.36 26.46 -4.18
C ASN A 986 -11.52 25.00 -4.64
N ASP A 987 -12.66 24.37 -4.35
CA ASP A 987 -12.96 23.01 -4.80
C ASP A 987 -13.17 22.99 -6.31
N THR A 988 -12.11 22.67 -7.03
CA THR A 988 -12.10 22.55 -8.50
C THR A 988 -12.36 21.13 -8.99
N ALA A 989 -12.48 20.16 -8.07
CA ALA A 989 -12.70 18.75 -8.39
C ALA A 989 -14.18 18.41 -8.60
N ASN A 990 -15.08 19.16 -7.94
CA ASN A 990 -16.53 19.02 -8.07
C ASN A 990 -17.13 20.08 -9.02
N PRO A 991 -18.37 19.86 -9.51
CA PRO A 991 -19.13 20.91 -10.18
C PRO A 991 -19.21 22.18 -9.33
N ARG A 992 -19.22 23.33 -9.99
CA ARG A 992 -19.27 24.65 -9.35
C ARG A 992 -20.07 25.62 -10.19
N TRP A 993 -20.64 26.63 -9.53
CA TRP A 993 -21.28 27.74 -10.21
C TRP A 993 -20.47 29.01 -9.99
N GLY A 994 -20.10 29.67 -11.08
CA GLY A 994 -19.51 30.99 -11.09
C GLY A 994 -20.02 31.80 -12.28
N CYS A 995 -19.80 33.11 -12.20
CA CYS A 995 -20.41 34.06 -13.12
C CYS A 995 -19.41 34.78 -14.04
N TRP A 996 -18.17 34.32 -14.18
CA TRP A 996 -17.16 34.98 -15.01
C TRP A 996 -17.59 35.16 -16.48
N PRO A 997 -17.40 36.34 -17.11
CA PRO A 997 -16.69 37.52 -16.60
C PRO A 997 -17.60 38.57 -15.93
N GLN A 998 -18.83 38.23 -15.54
CA GLN A 998 -19.77 39.18 -14.95
C GLN A 998 -19.33 39.60 -13.55
N THR A 999 -19.14 40.90 -13.35
CA THR A 999 -18.83 41.51 -12.05
C THR A 999 -20.07 42.18 -11.44
N GLY A 1000 -19.93 42.75 -10.24
CA GLY A 1000 -21.02 43.45 -9.56
C GLY A 1000 -22.02 42.51 -8.88
N GLN A 1001 -23.31 42.84 -8.94
CA GLN A 1001 -24.36 42.08 -8.25
C GLN A 1001 -24.85 40.91 -9.12
N GLN A 1002 -24.74 39.69 -8.59
CA GLN A 1002 -25.11 38.45 -9.27
C GLN A 1002 -25.99 37.60 -8.35
N TRP A 1003 -26.72 36.63 -8.91
CA TRP A 1003 -27.62 35.82 -8.11
C TRP A 1003 -27.74 34.37 -8.59
N ALA A 1004 -27.99 33.49 -7.64
CA ALA A 1004 -28.44 32.11 -7.87
C ALA A 1004 -29.79 31.90 -7.14
N ASP A 1005 -30.73 31.23 -7.79
CA ASP A 1005 -32.11 31.06 -7.35
C ASP A 1005 -32.51 29.59 -7.36
N LEU A 1006 -33.18 29.16 -6.29
CA LEU A 1006 -33.79 27.86 -6.14
C LEU A 1006 -35.29 28.00 -6.34
N THR A 1007 -35.87 27.29 -7.31
CA THR A 1007 -37.32 27.30 -7.56
C THR A 1007 -37.93 25.93 -7.31
N TRP A 1008 -38.96 25.86 -6.45
CA TRP A 1008 -39.72 24.64 -6.16
C TRP A 1008 -41.05 24.61 -6.92
N SER A 1009 -41.54 23.41 -7.20
CA SER A 1009 -42.87 23.18 -7.83
C SER A 1009 -44.04 23.53 -6.91
N SER A 1010 -43.81 23.61 -5.61
CA SER A 1010 -44.78 24.01 -4.58
C SER A 1010 -44.09 24.81 -3.47
N ALA A 1011 -44.86 25.64 -2.75
CA ALA A 1011 -44.29 26.51 -1.75
C ALA A 1011 -43.70 25.73 -0.57
N GLN A 1012 -42.46 26.05 -0.21
CA GLN A 1012 -41.74 25.48 0.92
C GLN A 1012 -41.78 26.45 2.11
N THR A 1013 -41.98 25.93 3.32
CA THR A 1013 -41.79 26.72 4.54
C THR A 1013 -40.32 26.65 4.93
N LEU A 1014 -39.61 27.78 4.83
CA LEU A 1014 -38.17 27.87 5.06
C LEU A 1014 -37.88 28.82 6.22
N ASN A 1015 -36.92 28.49 7.09
CA ASN A 1015 -36.46 29.36 8.17
C ASN A 1015 -34.94 29.38 8.37
N ARG A 1016 -34.20 28.62 7.57
CA ARG A 1016 -32.72 28.60 7.58
C ARG A 1016 -32.17 28.26 6.21
N ALA A 1017 -31.03 28.84 5.86
CA ALA A 1017 -30.23 28.41 4.73
C ALA A 1017 -28.72 28.47 5.02
N GLU A 1018 -27.95 27.66 4.31
CA GLU A 1018 -26.50 27.60 4.37
C GLU A 1018 -25.92 27.82 2.97
N VAL A 1019 -24.90 28.66 2.84
CA VAL A 1019 -24.29 29.01 1.55
C VAL A 1019 -22.78 28.77 1.59
N TYR A 1020 -22.25 28.03 0.61
CA TYR A 1020 -20.82 27.80 0.45
C TYR A 1020 -20.31 28.57 -0.77
N PHE A 1021 -19.34 29.47 -0.55
CA PHE A 1021 -18.79 30.32 -1.60
C PHE A 1021 -17.71 29.60 -2.41
N PHE A 1022 -17.74 29.83 -3.72
CA PHE A 1022 -16.67 29.46 -4.64
C PHE A 1022 -15.69 30.63 -4.80
N ASP A 1023 -14.41 30.34 -4.71
CA ASP A 1023 -13.29 31.27 -4.84
C ASP A 1023 -12.10 30.49 -5.43
N ASP A 1024 -11.70 30.85 -6.65
CA ASP A 1024 -10.60 30.20 -7.37
C ASP A 1024 -9.25 30.89 -7.17
N GLU A 1025 -9.21 31.89 -6.29
CA GLU A 1025 -8.08 32.80 -6.05
C GLU A 1025 -7.63 33.55 -7.33
N ASP A 1026 -8.49 33.64 -8.35
CA ASP A 1026 -8.22 34.29 -9.63
C ASP A 1026 -9.45 35.08 -10.15
N GLY A 1027 -10.18 34.56 -11.14
CA GLY A 1027 -11.27 35.27 -11.81
C GLY A 1027 -12.56 35.35 -11.00
N ILE A 1028 -12.72 34.49 -9.98
CA ILE A 1028 -13.86 34.41 -9.08
C ILE A 1028 -13.37 34.50 -7.64
N ASP A 1029 -13.85 35.50 -6.90
CA ASP A 1029 -13.45 35.78 -5.51
C ASP A 1029 -14.68 35.82 -4.60
N MET A 1030 -14.43 35.86 -3.29
CA MET A 1030 -15.46 36.02 -2.28
C MET A 1030 -16.33 37.26 -2.54
N PRO A 1031 -17.66 37.18 -2.31
CA PRO A 1031 -18.51 38.36 -2.41
C PRO A 1031 -18.15 39.37 -1.31
N ALA A 1032 -18.25 40.67 -1.61
CA ALA A 1032 -18.13 41.75 -0.63
C ALA A 1032 -19.31 41.76 0.35
N SER A 1033 -20.49 41.30 -0.09
CA SER A 1033 -21.65 41.04 0.76
C SER A 1033 -22.64 40.11 0.06
N TRP A 1034 -23.54 39.52 0.82
CA TRP A 1034 -24.62 38.70 0.27
C TRP A 1034 -25.88 38.77 1.12
N LYS A 1035 -27.02 38.42 0.51
CA LYS A 1035 -28.32 38.33 1.18
C LYS A 1035 -29.14 37.15 0.66
N LEU A 1036 -30.08 36.71 1.48
CA LEU A 1036 -31.14 35.79 1.07
C LEU A 1036 -32.42 36.55 0.81
N GLN A 1037 -33.08 36.23 -0.29
CA GLN A 1037 -34.34 36.83 -0.68
C GLN A 1037 -35.35 35.74 -1.03
N TYR A 1038 -36.59 35.91 -0.60
CA TYR A 1038 -37.68 35.00 -0.93
C TYR A 1038 -38.66 35.68 -1.89
N TRP A 1039 -39.36 34.89 -2.70
CA TRP A 1039 -40.43 35.38 -3.55
C TRP A 1039 -41.72 35.53 -2.76
N ASN A 1040 -42.22 36.76 -2.62
CA ASN A 1040 -43.46 37.04 -1.87
C ASN A 1040 -44.74 36.86 -2.70
N GLY A 1041 -44.63 36.33 -3.92
CA GLY A 1041 -45.71 36.21 -4.90
C GLY A 1041 -45.66 37.25 -6.01
N THR A 1042 -45.04 38.42 -5.78
CA THR A 1042 -44.97 39.52 -6.75
C THR A 1042 -43.56 40.05 -7.01
N ALA A 1043 -42.67 39.98 -6.02
CA ALA A 1043 -41.28 40.42 -6.11
C ALA A 1043 -40.40 39.62 -5.14
N TYR A 1044 -39.08 39.72 -5.33
CA TYR A 1044 -38.12 39.29 -4.31
C TYR A 1044 -38.07 40.30 -3.17
N ALA A 1045 -38.20 39.81 -1.94
CA ALA A 1045 -37.99 40.57 -0.71
C ALA A 1045 -36.91 39.89 0.14
N ASP A 1046 -36.14 40.67 0.89
CA ASP A 1046 -35.19 40.14 1.88
C ASP A 1046 -35.92 39.26 2.90
N VAL A 1047 -35.30 38.15 3.31
CA VAL A 1047 -35.91 37.29 4.33
C VAL A 1047 -36.03 38.04 5.67
N PRO A 1048 -37.21 38.01 6.33
CA PRO A 1048 -37.46 38.79 7.53
C PRO A 1048 -36.68 38.25 8.73
N GLY A 1049 -36.12 39.13 9.55
CA GLY A 1049 -35.44 38.75 10.80
C GLY A 1049 -34.18 37.89 10.59
N ALA A 1050 -33.46 38.10 9.48
CA ALA A 1050 -32.22 37.38 9.19
C ALA A 1050 -31.15 37.58 10.28
N SER A 1051 -30.46 36.50 10.65
CA SER A 1051 -29.21 36.57 11.40
C SER A 1051 -28.07 37.13 10.53
N THR A 1052 -26.90 37.34 11.11
CA THR A 1052 -25.73 37.90 10.41
C THR A 1052 -25.34 37.07 9.18
N TYR A 1053 -25.10 37.74 8.05
CA TYR A 1053 -24.58 37.15 6.81
C TYR A 1053 -23.04 37.07 6.86
N GLY A 1054 -22.51 35.90 7.21
CA GLY A 1054 -21.05 35.67 7.29
C GLY A 1054 -20.36 35.55 5.93
N LEU A 1055 -19.05 35.81 5.87
CA LEU A 1055 -18.20 35.72 4.68
C LEU A 1055 -16.97 34.83 4.92
N ALA A 1056 -17.15 33.68 5.57
CA ALA A 1056 -16.05 32.76 5.84
C ALA A 1056 -15.78 31.85 4.63
N LYS A 1057 -14.50 31.69 4.29
CA LYS A 1057 -14.01 30.68 3.31
C LYS A 1057 -14.02 29.28 3.92
N ASN A 1058 -14.03 28.26 3.07
CA ASN A 1058 -13.86 26.84 3.41
C ASN A 1058 -14.93 26.27 4.37
N GLN A 1059 -16.10 26.88 4.41
CA GLN A 1059 -17.22 26.43 5.24
C GLN A 1059 -18.55 26.97 4.72
N PHE A 1060 -19.66 26.40 5.21
CA PHE A 1060 -20.98 26.97 5.02
C PHE A 1060 -21.17 28.23 5.88
N ASN A 1061 -21.77 29.25 5.27
CA ASN A 1061 -22.23 30.45 5.94
C ASN A 1061 -23.72 30.31 6.24
N ASN A 1062 -24.05 30.10 7.50
CA ASN A 1062 -25.40 29.79 7.97
C ASN A 1062 -26.19 31.07 8.29
N VAL A 1063 -27.43 31.14 7.83
CA VAL A 1063 -28.36 32.23 8.10
C VAL A 1063 -29.71 31.65 8.53
N THR A 1064 -30.17 32.07 9.70
CA THR A 1064 -31.52 31.82 10.22
C THR A 1064 -32.39 33.04 10.00
N PHE A 1065 -33.69 32.86 9.80
CA PHE A 1065 -34.64 33.95 9.57
C PHE A 1065 -36.05 33.55 10.05
N THR A 1066 -36.93 34.54 10.17
CA THR A 1066 -38.35 34.29 10.47
C THR A 1066 -38.96 33.49 9.32
N GLY A 1067 -39.70 32.41 9.64
CA GLY A 1067 -40.19 31.46 8.65
C GLY A 1067 -40.98 32.11 7.51
N VAL A 1068 -40.62 31.79 6.27
CA VAL A 1068 -41.30 32.24 5.04
C VAL A 1068 -41.87 31.04 4.30
N ASN A 1069 -43.06 31.18 3.73
CA ASN A 1069 -43.63 30.20 2.81
C ASN A 1069 -43.45 30.72 1.38
N THR A 1070 -42.60 30.07 0.58
CA THR A 1070 -42.15 30.59 -0.71
C THR A 1070 -41.92 29.47 -1.73
N THR A 1071 -42.17 29.74 -3.01
CA THR A 1071 -41.77 28.85 -4.12
C THR A 1071 -40.36 29.12 -4.61
N ARG A 1072 -39.72 30.22 -4.18
CA ARG A 1072 -38.37 30.60 -4.64
C ARG A 1072 -37.52 31.21 -3.54
N LEU A 1073 -36.24 30.86 -3.51
CA LEU A 1073 -35.23 31.41 -2.62
C LEU A 1073 -34.00 31.79 -3.44
N ARG A 1074 -33.56 33.04 -3.34
CA ARG A 1074 -32.43 33.60 -4.07
C ARG A 1074 -31.31 33.98 -3.13
N VAL A 1075 -30.09 33.56 -3.48
CA VAL A 1075 -28.84 34.11 -2.94
C VAL A 1075 -28.42 35.27 -3.81
N LEU A 1076 -28.44 36.48 -3.27
CA LEU A 1076 -27.98 37.70 -3.94
C LEU A 1076 -26.56 38.01 -3.47
N LEU A 1077 -25.60 37.95 -4.38
CA LEU A 1077 -24.17 38.17 -4.13
C LEU A 1077 -23.76 39.52 -4.71
N THR A 1078 -22.98 40.30 -3.97
CA THR A 1078 -22.37 41.54 -4.45
C THR A 1078 -20.86 41.37 -4.49
N GLY A 1079 -20.27 41.33 -5.69
CA GLY A 1079 -18.81 41.26 -5.87
C GLY A 1079 -18.09 42.53 -5.38
N ASN A 1080 -16.77 42.43 -5.22
CA ASN A 1080 -15.91 43.54 -4.77
C ASN A 1080 -15.68 44.64 -5.84
N GLY A 1081 -16.27 44.49 -7.02
CA GLY A 1081 -16.19 45.41 -8.16
C GLY A 1081 -15.15 45.03 -9.20
N THR A 1082 -14.19 44.14 -8.88
CA THR A 1082 -13.11 43.72 -9.78
C THR A 1082 -13.17 42.24 -10.16
N ALA A 1083 -13.66 41.38 -9.27
CA ALA A 1083 -13.79 39.94 -9.49
C ALA A 1083 -15.25 39.49 -9.71
N SER A 1084 -15.41 38.33 -10.33
CA SER A 1084 -16.71 37.62 -10.40
C SER A 1084 -16.98 36.90 -9.06
N VAL A 1085 -18.19 36.36 -8.87
CA VAL A 1085 -18.58 35.63 -7.65
C VAL A 1085 -19.11 34.25 -8.00
N GLY A 1086 -19.10 33.32 -7.04
CA GLY A 1086 -19.60 31.96 -7.25
C GLY A 1086 -20.04 31.25 -5.97
N LEU A 1087 -20.69 30.11 -6.16
CA LEU A 1087 -21.19 29.21 -5.11
C LEU A 1087 -20.82 27.77 -5.44
N LEU A 1088 -20.55 27.00 -4.38
CA LEU A 1088 -20.31 25.57 -4.45
C LEU A 1088 -21.51 24.75 -3.97
N GLU A 1089 -22.35 25.28 -3.08
CA GLU A 1089 -23.56 24.61 -2.58
C GLU A 1089 -24.46 25.60 -1.81
N VAL A 1090 -25.77 25.44 -1.92
CA VAL A 1090 -26.79 26.14 -1.14
C VAL A 1090 -27.76 25.13 -0.55
N ARG A 1091 -27.89 25.15 0.78
CA ARG A 1091 -28.84 24.31 1.50
C ARG A 1091 -29.95 25.15 2.08
N ALA A 1092 -31.18 24.68 1.99
CA ALA A 1092 -32.37 25.37 2.50
C ALA A 1092 -33.18 24.43 3.39
N TYR A 1093 -33.63 24.91 4.55
CA TYR A 1093 -34.27 24.10 5.58
C TYR A 1093 -35.57 24.72 6.06
N GLY A 1094 -36.53 23.86 6.40
CA GLY A 1094 -37.79 24.16 7.07
C GLY A 1094 -37.93 23.39 8.38
N THR A 1095 -38.84 23.85 9.24
CA THR A 1095 -39.31 23.12 10.44
C THR A 1095 -40.45 22.17 10.12
#